data_AF-A0A4U0XNC7-F1
#
_entry.id   AF-A0A4U0XNC7-F1
#
_cell.length_a   1.000
_cell.length_b   1.000
_cell.length_c   1.000
_cell.angle_alpha   90.00
_cell.angle_beta   90.00
_cell.angle_gamma   90.00
#
_symmetry.space_group_name_H-M   'P 1'
#
loop_
_entity.id
_entity.type
_entity.pdbx_description
1 polymer ?
#
loop_
_entity_poly.entity_id
_entity_poly.type
_entity_poly.pdbx_seq_one_letter_code
_entity_poly.pdbx_strand_id
1 'polypeptide(L)'
;MASDSDAPSDDSDRINFEGSDPALWKHLPKLVDGVTKQAITNDTQLVALYQYHDLKSEVNNTLLKNLSGVSKPSVLCQLVLGGGEDQRRLPPKVGTDEYSYDLALCFNKLLLAPVVHLSCTFLRIVENGRPYTTVLEWHFNDYDGPDSGILDYNHDKPTAVISFTAGPATCSGFSNLEGFKNKLPGQDSEIFGVLKSFLAPGRHAVRLELAEGTLSLETKNELDNVRSRLPSGDGVLLPTIGAVEYAAFGDKPDRVHCAREGMLKPADMLSGDIKHPMVPLGCSNTFTTVKEAGVQLAYSAVAAEAEAREAMKLWAKVYHSATVFPLGAFAVLAVRFRDFDKLSSVKDELLYRMPKELGASIQFKDQRSSTMVTVKAVLMGSVAELPPHDAFFRIISESINYFGGDNLISVRRGPEYFNVKISPTYISATYATQLATVAQLQLPGQQRWHGVLLNQVHDALEVLDLTQPQEPGETIAPQARRQADDWLKNWMTWNREQIAVIRGIKAAKGGIIIVMGPAGTGKTLLQQALSIYFYLLGFHVLALAPANSNVDHLAVQLGKIKECGQLPSVLDFIRMYPSVRDFTPKEDEDAIGNNPNLNKHSLQHFYDILSAVDDRETDKDSARRYGLAQAVLHAAEHHTHILKRRLRSETGKTQGGVVNAWDLLREFLGKWSRGGMDREDLRSGCDDSTMERYRMAYAQCRAHLIGGNRFMLATTGNARASELYHNWYSPESEWDVKRVGVVVFVDEAAKDVEVNVWSGVVCEQWSSGVRGVVMFGDDKQLKPTNTCSRGRINFNAFNGRLDITLPCRLVEEGFPHYRLLEQRRMHQSISRFPNREFYKGKLRDGGGTDLPLDERLPGLSKILKTIVAENGMHSCMEARLYAAEATDANVRLHWVEVKGDRVRHPGTNSLCVREHVRVFFKNILPRLIECFRQTDKRVNEHVMIICAYSYALHEYMDGIRRKLRHSHQYTMADMPQVLTVDASQGQEASMVVFDGSCQHSDNMGFVNDDGRCNVAVTRAKEVFWVIGGSMDVKQVSNSHLKPAALVKYKRELAGMGMCHRFA
;
A
#
# COMPACT_ATOMS: atom_id res chain seq x y z
N MET A 1 20.05 40.27 53.91
CA MET A 1 19.30 41.49 53.56
C MET A 1 19.26 41.55 52.04
N ALA A 2 18.06 41.82 51.51
CA ALA A 2 17.69 41.95 50.09
C ALA A 2 18.61 42.93 49.32
N SER A 3 18.69 43.00 47.99
CA SER A 3 17.60 43.00 47.00
C SER A 3 18.12 42.94 45.53
N ASP A 4 17.35 42.24 44.68
CA ASP A 4 16.89 42.51 43.28
C ASP A 4 17.80 42.70 42.04
N SER A 5 17.46 41.90 41.00
CA SER A 5 17.39 42.09 39.51
C SER A 5 18.66 42.55 38.75
N ASP A 6 19.09 42.01 37.60
CA ASP A 6 18.47 41.33 36.46
C ASP A 6 19.52 40.51 35.65
N ALA A 7 19.04 39.44 34.99
CA ALA A 7 19.56 38.69 33.82
C ALA A 7 21.00 38.09 33.81
N PRO A 8 21.15 36.76 33.59
CA PRO A 8 22.36 36.18 33.03
C PRO A 8 22.21 35.81 31.54
N SER A 9 23.32 36.05 30.85
CA SER A 9 23.66 35.82 29.46
C SER A 9 23.62 34.36 28.99
N ASP A 10 23.21 34.18 27.74
CA ASP A 10 23.57 33.08 26.83
C ASP A 10 25.07 32.77 26.91
N ASP A 11 25.43 31.52 27.23
CA ASP A 11 26.22 30.67 26.34
C ASP A 11 26.37 29.24 26.92
N SER A 12 26.54 28.26 26.02
CA SER A 12 26.96 26.86 26.23
C SER A 12 25.90 25.75 26.43
N ASP A 13 25.14 25.48 25.36
CA ASP A 13 24.77 24.10 24.98
C ASP A 13 25.16 23.86 23.50
N ARG A 14 26.48 23.73 23.27
CA ARG A 14 27.02 23.30 21.97
C ARG A 14 26.97 21.78 21.87
N ILE A 15 26.13 21.27 20.98
CA ILE A 15 26.14 19.87 20.55
C ILE A 15 27.49 19.59 19.86
N ASN A 16 28.32 18.76 20.50
CA ASN A 16 29.63 18.38 19.98
C ASN A 16 29.47 17.27 18.93
N PHE A 17 29.68 17.60 17.65
CA PHE A 17 29.60 16.68 16.49
C PHE A 17 30.91 15.92 16.25
N GLU A 18 31.45 15.24 17.26
CA GLU A 18 32.64 14.39 17.09
C GLU A 18 32.23 12.93 16.87
N GLY A 19 31.98 12.58 15.60
CA GLY A 19 31.74 11.22 15.11
C GLY A 19 32.59 10.93 13.87
N SER A 20 33.37 9.85 13.93
CA SER A 20 34.56 9.47 13.15
C SER A 20 34.37 9.18 11.64
N ASP A 21 34.08 10.19 10.82
CA ASP A 21 34.44 10.14 9.40
C ASP A 21 35.12 11.45 8.96
N PRO A 22 36.46 11.54 9.06
CA PRO A 22 37.20 12.76 8.75
C PRO A 22 37.13 13.19 7.27
N ALA A 23 36.68 12.30 6.37
CA ALA A 23 36.55 12.61 4.94
C ALA A 23 35.29 13.44 4.65
N LEU A 24 34.20 13.19 5.37
CA LEU A 24 32.90 13.85 5.14
C LEU A 24 32.89 15.34 5.54
N TRP A 25 33.68 15.71 6.56
CA TRP A 25 33.55 17.02 7.25
C TRP A 25 34.56 18.08 6.82
N LYS A 26 35.61 17.71 6.07
CA LYS A 26 36.68 18.63 5.65
C LYS A 26 36.23 19.71 4.65
N HIS A 27 35.02 19.57 4.12
CA HIS A 27 34.44 20.47 3.11
C HIS A 27 33.36 21.42 3.66
N LEU A 28 32.83 21.17 4.86
CA LEU A 28 31.74 21.97 5.45
C LEU A 28 32.07 23.46 5.61
N PRO A 29 33.30 23.86 6.02
CA PRO A 29 33.70 25.27 6.07
C PRO A 29 33.78 25.95 4.70
N LYS A 30 33.77 25.17 3.60
CA LYS A 30 33.77 25.67 2.22
C LYS A 30 32.36 25.77 1.62
N LEU A 31 31.34 25.30 2.35
CA LEU A 31 29.95 25.35 1.94
C LEU A 31 29.29 26.61 2.47
N VAL A 32 28.37 27.17 1.68
CA VAL A 32 27.68 28.42 1.96
C VAL A 32 26.18 28.12 2.04
N ASP A 33 25.52 28.62 3.07
CA ASP A 33 24.09 28.48 3.31
C ASP A 33 23.27 29.02 2.12
N GLY A 34 22.30 28.24 1.67
CA GLY A 34 21.51 28.54 0.48
C GLY A 34 20.59 29.76 0.63
N VAL A 35 20.22 30.12 1.86
CA VAL A 35 19.29 31.19 2.25
C VAL A 35 20.05 32.43 2.71
N THR A 36 21.01 32.31 3.63
CA THR A 36 21.73 33.44 4.24
C THR A 36 23.02 33.80 3.52
N LYS A 37 23.51 32.93 2.61
CA LYS A 37 24.79 33.09 1.90
C LYS A 37 26.01 33.23 2.83
N GLN A 38 25.92 32.75 4.08
CA GLN A 38 27.05 32.67 5.02
C GLN A 38 27.65 31.26 5.06
N ALA A 39 28.86 31.09 5.60
CA ALA A 39 29.46 29.76 5.75
C ALA A 39 28.60 28.86 6.64
N ILE A 40 28.43 27.59 6.24
CA ILE A 40 27.66 26.63 7.04
C ILE A 40 28.45 26.32 8.31
N THR A 41 27.86 26.64 9.47
CA THR A 41 28.38 26.35 10.80
C THR A 41 27.51 25.29 11.50
N ASN A 42 27.97 24.81 12.66
CA ASN A 42 27.19 23.90 13.51
C ASN A 42 25.87 24.54 14.03
N ASP A 43 25.75 25.86 13.92
CA ASP A 43 24.58 26.63 14.38
C ASP A 43 23.58 26.92 13.24
N THR A 44 23.85 26.42 12.02
CA THR A 44 23.00 26.64 10.85
C THR A 44 21.71 25.81 10.96
N GLN A 45 20.55 26.47 11.11
CA GLN A 45 19.25 25.83 11.19
C GLN A 45 18.65 25.54 9.79
N LEU A 46 18.16 24.32 9.59
CA LEU A 46 17.45 23.94 8.37
C LEU A 46 16.06 24.61 8.33
N VAL A 47 15.91 25.64 7.50
CA VAL A 47 14.60 26.28 7.25
C VAL A 47 13.89 25.53 6.14
N ALA A 48 12.62 25.17 6.38
CA ALA A 48 11.84 24.49 5.38
C ALA A 48 11.24 25.45 4.34
N LEU A 49 11.41 25.13 3.06
CA LEU A 49 11.11 25.97 1.90
C LEU A 49 9.69 26.56 1.81
N TYR A 50 8.71 25.97 2.49
CA TYR A 50 7.31 26.44 2.50
C TYR A 50 7.04 27.55 3.53
N GLN A 51 7.99 27.86 4.44
CA GLN A 51 7.90 28.98 5.40
C GLN A 51 8.29 30.34 4.78
N TYR A 52 8.44 30.39 3.45
CA TYR A 52 9.01 31.52 2.70
C TYR A 52 8.20 32.82 2.80
N HIS A 53 6.88 32.76 2.99
CA HIS A 53 6.04 33.95 3.07
C HIS A 53 6.31 34.82 4.32
N ASP A 54 7.05 34.31 5.31
CA ASP A 54 7.32 34.98 6.58
C ASP A 54 8.78 35.49 6.75
N LEU A 55 9.61 35.45 5.69
CA LEU A 55 10.99 35.96 5.75
C LEU A 55 11.09 37.45 5.40
N LYS A 56 11.96 38.19 6.12
CA LYS A 56 12.22 39.63 5.91
C LYS A 56 12.62 39.94 4.46
N SER A 57 12.13 41.06 3.92
CA SER A 57 12.21 41.48 2.51
C SER A 57 13.62 41.70 1.92
N GLU A 58 14.68 41.55 2.71
CA GLU A 58 16.05 41.93 2.32
C GLU A 58 16.92 40.75 1.83
N VAL A 59 16.41 39.51 1.82
CA VAL A 59 17.19 38.32 1.44
C VAL A 59 16.96 37.92 -0.03
N ASN A 60 18.03 37.85 -0.83
CA ASN A 60 17.97 37.46 -2.25
C ASN A 60 17.73 35.95 -2.41
N ASN A 61 16.45 35.58 -2.56
CA ASN A 61 15.97 34.19 -2.57
C ASN A 61 15.57 33.66 -3.95
N THR A 62 16.11 34.28 -5.01
CA THR A 62 15.79 33.96 -6.40
C THR A 62 15.97 32.48 -6.71
N LEU A 63 17.07 31.86 -6.28
CA LEU A 63 17.38 30.45 -6.55
C LEU A 63 16.34 29.46 -5.97
N LEU A 64 15.84 29.71 -4.75
CA LEU A 64 14.89 28.84 -4.08
C LEU A 64 13.49 28.92 -4.71
N LYS A 65 13.04 30.12 -5.12
CA LYS A 65 11.81 30.33 -5.91
C LYS A 65 11.87 29.63 -7.28
N ASN A 66 13.07 29.45 -7.81
CA ASN A 66 13.30 28.86 -9.14
C ASN A 66 13.23 27.34 -9.16
N LEU A 67 13.62 26.71 -8.05
CA LEU A 67 13.65 25.26 -7.89
C LEU A 67 12.29 24.68 -7.45
N SER A 68 11.33 25.53 -7.09
CA SER A 68 10.21 25.14 -6.24
C SER A 68 8.82 25.60 -6.74
N GLY A 69 8.51 25.61 -8.04
CA GLY A 69 7.13 26.00 -8.40
C GLY A 69 6.68 25.49 -9.75
N VAL A 70 5.47 24.97 -9.87
CA VAL A 70 4.74 25.03 -11.15
C VAL A 70 4.54 26.53 -11.47
N SER A 71 4.63 26.99 -12.73
CA SER A 71 4.15 28.34 -13.03
C SER A 71 2.64 28.31 -12.87
N LYS A 72 2.10 28.86 -11.79
CA LYS A 72 0.67 29.11 -11.70
C LYS A 72 0.48 30.60 -11.55
N PRO A 73 -0.53 31.20 -12.21
CA PRO A 73 -1.56 30.59 -13.07
C PRO A 73 -1.15 30.08 -14.47
N SER A 74 -1.98 29.20 -15.02
CA SER A 74 -2.06 28.89 -16.46
C SER A 74 -2.62 30.09 -17.23
N VAL A 75 -2.06 30.38 -18.40
CA VAL A 75 -2.40 31.55 -19.23
C VAL A 75 -3.37 31.11 -20.32
N LEU A 76 -4.55 31.74 -20.40
CA LEU A 76 -5.48 31.47 -21.50
C LEU A 76 -4.82 31.78 -22.84
N CYS A 77 -5.03 30.94 -23.85
CA CYS A 77 -4.33 31.03 -25.12
C CYS A 77 -5.23 30.67 -26.30
N GLN A 78 -4.99 31.29 -27.47
CA GLN A 78 -5.61 30.96 -28.75
C GLN A 78 -4.68 30.08 -29.57
N LEU A 79 -5.20 29.03 -30.19
CA LEU A 79 -4.45 28.25 -31.17
C LEU A 79 -4.60 28.89 -32.54
N VAL A 80 -3.46 29.21 -33.18
CA VAL A 80 -3.41 29.82 -34.51
C VAL A 80 -3.05 28.75 -35.55
N LEU A 81 -3.95 28.53 -36.51
CA LEU A 81 -3.79 27.56 -37.60
C LEU A 81 -3.53 28.28 -38.93
N GLY A 82 -2.66 27.70 -39.76
CA GLY A 82 -2.29 28.27 -41.07
C GLY A 82 -1.17 29.32 -41.00
N GLY A 83 -0.73 29.82 -42.16
CA GLY A 83 0.30 30.86 -42.30
C GLY A 83 -0.14 31.97 -43.26
N GLY A 84 0.41 33.18 -43.11
CA GLY A 84 0.07 34.32 -43.97
C GLY A 84 -1.29 34.95 -43.66
N GLU A 85 -2.05 35.33 -44.70
CA GLU A 85 -3.36 35.99 -44.60
C GLU A 85 -4.52 35.04 -44.24
N ASP A 86 -4.36 33.72 -44.42
CA ASP A 86 -5.37 32.69 -44.13
C ASP A 86 -5.33 32.15 -42.68
N GLN A 87 -4.85 32.95 -41.73
CA GLN A 87 -4.73 32.51 -40.33
C GLN A 87 -6.09 32.39 -39.63
N ARG A 88 -6.42 31.18 -39.20
CA ARG A 88 -7.62 30.90 -38.41
C ARG A 88 -7.27 30.76 -36.94
N ARG A 89 -7.97 31.50 -36.08
CA ARG A 89 -7.78 31.48 -34.62
C ARG A 89 -8.90 30.71 -33.95
N LEU A 90 -8.54 29.76 -33.10
CA LEU A 90 -9.47 29.08 -32.19
C LEU A 90 -9.43 29.79 -30.82
N PRO A 91 -10.58 29.98 -30.13
CA PRO A 91 -10.83 30.90 -29.00
C PRO A 91 -9.81 30.88 -27.84
N PRO A 92 -9.72 31.98 -27.03
CA PRO A 92 -10.86 32.64 -26.38
C PRO A 92 -11.07 34.11 -26.79
N LYS A 93 -12.34 34.51 -26.92
CA LYS A 93 -12.75 35.90 -26.68
C LYS A 93 -13.70 35.92 -25.48
N VAL A 94 -13.10 36.03 -24.30
CA VAL A 94 -13.70 36.23 -22.98
C VAL A 94 -15.13 36.81 -22.96
N GLY A 95 -16.09 36.14 -22.30
CA GLY A 95 -17.18 36.83 -21.59
C GLY A 95 -18.65 36.51 -21.91
N THR A 96 -19.00 35.45 -22.66
CA THR A 96 -20.42 35.07 -22.88
C THR A 96 -20.62 33.55 -22.80
N ASP A 97 -21.85 33.11 -22.50
CA ASP A 97 -22.32 31.70 -22.49
C ASP A 97 -22.17 30.95 -23.85
N GLU A 98 -21.48 31.54 -24.83
CA GLU A 98 -21.34 31.02 -26.19
C GLU A 98 -20.25 29.96 -26.35
N TYR A 99 -19.25 29.91 -25.46
CA TYR A 99 -18.09 29.02 -25.63
C TYR A 99 -18.30 27.61 -25.08
N SER A 100 -17.68 26.64 -25.72
CA SER A 100 -17.81 25.23 -25.38
C SER A 100 -16.55 24.60 -24.76
N TYR A 101 -15.40 25.29 -24.84
CA TYR A 101 -14.13 24.89 -24.22
C TYR A 101 -13.18 26.09 -23.94
N ASP A 102 -12.23 25.91 -23.02
CA ASP A 102 -11.13 26.84 -22.69
C ASP A 102 -9.76 26.22 -22.98
N LEU A 103 -8.87 26.97 -23.64
CA LEU A 103 -7.46 26.60 -23.81
C LEU A 103 -6.56 27.41 -22.87
N ALA A 104 -5.72 26.73 -22.11
CA ALA A 104 -4.74 27.37 -21.25
C ALA A 104 -3.36 26.73 -21.38
N LEU A 105 -2.36 27.58 -21.56
CA LEU A 105 -0.95 27.22 -21.61
C LEU A 105 -0.31 27.37 -20.22
N CYS A 106 0.51 26.41 -19.85
CA CYS A 106 1.36 26.45 -18.67
C CYS A 106 2.74 25.91 -19.03
N PHE A 107 3.74 26.25 -18.22
CA PHE A 107 5.03 25.60 -18.25
C PHE A 107 5.19 24.77 -16.99
N ASN A 108 5.43 23.48 -17.13
CA ASN A 108 5.72 22.63 -15.98
C ASN A 108 7.21 22.79 -15.63
N LYS A 109 7.51 23.30 -14.42
CA LYS A 109 8.90 23.42 -13.95
C LYS A 109 9.34 22.10 -13.30
N LEU A 110 9.13 20.97 -13.96
CA LEU A 110 9.65 19.70 -13.46
C LEU A 110 11.17 19.83 -13.31
N LEU A 111 11.67 19.30 -12.20
CA LEU A 111 13.09 19.29 -11.88
C LEU A 111 13.93 18.39 -12.81
N LEU A 112 13.30 17.73 -13.80
CA LEU A 112 13.99 16.87 -14.78
C LEU A 112 13.62 17.08 -16.27
N ALA A 113 12.58 17.85 -16.63
CA ALA A 113 12.30 18.22 -18.03
C ALA A 113 11.26 19.36 -18.09
N PRO A 114 11.60 20.57 -18.59
CA PRO A 114 10.57 21.57 -18.81
C PRO A 114 9.71 21.11 -19.98
N VAL A 115 8.40 21.35 -19.85
CA VAL A 115 7.44 21.07 -20.91
C VAL A 115 6.56 22.28 -21.17
N VAL A 116 6.20 22.44 -22.45
CA VAL A 116 5.07 23.26 -22.84
C VAL A 116 3.82 22.43 -22.62
N HIS A 117 2.97 22.83 -21.67
CA HIS A 117 1.74 22.12 -21.30
C HIS A 117 0.54 22.92 -21.81
N LEU A 118 -0.21 22.35 -22.75
CA LEU A 118 -1.44 22.91 -23.29
C LEU A 118 -2.63 22.11 -22.75
N SER A 119 -3.44 22.76 -21.91
CA SER A 119 -4.68 22.19 -21.38
C SER A 119 -5.89 22.70 -22.14
N CYS A 120 -6.84 21.83 -22.45
CA CYS A 120 -8.12 22.14 -23.09
C CYS A 120 -9.26 21.63 -22.20
N THR A 121 -10.05 22.54 -21.64
CA THR A 121 -11.16 22.23 -20.73
C THR A 121 -12.48 22.39 -21.46
N PHE A 122 -13.17 21.28 -21.75
CA PHE A 122 -14.49 21.25 -22.38
C PHE A 122 -15.58 21.55 -21.35
N LEU A 123 -16.11 22.77 -21.37
CA LEU A 123 -17.06 23.29 -20.38
C LEU A 123 -18.42 22.59 -20.42
N ARG A 124 -18.81 22.06 -21.59
CA ARG A 124 -20.08 21.36 -21.80
C ARG A 124 -20.04 19.88 -21.45
N ILE A 125 -18.86 19.30 -21.27
CA ILE A 125 -18.67 17.91 -20.87
C ILE A 125 -18.41 17.90 -19.37
N VAL A 126 -19.42 17.53 -18.58
CA VAL A 126 -19.29 17.49 -17.13
C VAL A 126 -19.17 16.06 -16.64
N GLU A 127 -18.03 15.74 -16.03
CA GLU A 127 -17.78 14.46 -15.39
C GLU A 127 -17.55 14.67 -13.88
N ASN A 128 -18.31 13.95 -13.04
CA ASN A 128 -18.27 14.10 -11.58
C ASN A 128 -18.46 15.55 -11.06
N GLY A 129 -19.21 16.37 -11.80
CA GLY A 129 -19.48 17.76 -11.44
C GLY A 129 -18.36 18.75 -11.80
N ARG A 130 -17.40 18.35 -12.64
CA ARG A 130 -16.36 19.24 -13.18
C ARG A 130 -16.30 19.14 -14.71
N PRO A 131 -15.97 20.25 -15.40
CA PRO A 131 -15.64 20.23 -16.83
C PRO A 131 -14.52 19.22 -17.13
N TYR A 132 -14.61 18.56 -18.28
CA TYR A 132 -13.63 17.58 -18.73
C TYR A 132 -12.40 18.28 -19.32
N THR A 133 -11.20 17.91 -18.89
CA THR A 133 -9.95 18.54 -19.38
C THR A 133 -9.05 17.51 -20.03
N THR A 134 -8.54 17.84 -21.22
CA THR A 134 -7.45 17.12 -21.89
C THR A 134 -6.18 17.94 -21.89
N VAL A 135 -5.03 17.28 -21.94
CA VAL A 135 -3.71 17.93 -21.92
C VAL A 135 -2.86 17.40 -23.05
N LEU A 136 -2.09 18.29 -23.68
CA LEU A 136 -0.95 17.99 -24.54
C LEU A 136 0.34 18.52 -23.90
N GLU A 137 1.42 17.75 -23.93
CA GLU A 137 2.74 18.18 -23.47
C GLU A 137 3.81 17.97 -24.55
N TRP A 138 4.70 18.95 -24.67
CA TRP A 138 5.90 18.89 -25.50
C TRP A 138 7.15 19.20 -24.69
N HIS A 139 8.17 18.36 -24.84
CA HIS A 139 9.43 18.47 -24.10
C HIS A 139 10.42 19.39 -24.80
N PHE A 140 11.17 20.17 -24.03
CA PHE A 140 12.29 20.95 -24.57
C PHE A 140 13.53 20.10 -24.90
N ASN A 141 13.57 18.85 -24.45
CA ASN A 141 14.68 17.92 -24.69
C ASN A 141 14.17 16.70 -25.48
N ASP A 142 15.06 16.04 -26.22
CA ASP A 142 14.82 14.80 -26.98
C ASP A 142 14.77 13.56 -26.08
N TYR A 143 13.89 13.61 -25.09
CA TYR A 143 13.87 12.62 -24.02
C TYR A 143 13.40 11.23 -24.48
N ASP A 144 12.47 11.16 -25.42
CA ASP A 144 11.91 9.91 -25.96
C ASP A 144 12.57 9.48 -27.29
N GLY A 145 13.70 10.11 -27.64
CA GLY A 145 14.46 9.84 -28.86
C GLY A 145 14.70 11.09 -29.70
N PRO A 146 15.49 10.98 -30.78
CA PRO A 146 15.76 12.09 -31.70
C PRO A 146 14.46 12.63 -32.28
N ASP A 147 14.32 13.95 -32.38
CA ASP A 147 13.15 14.64 -32.95
C ASP A 147 11.84 14.55 -32.13
N SER A 148 11.91 14.06 -30.88
CA SER A 148 10.75 14.02 -29.96
C SER A 148 10.52 15.36 -29.26
N GLY A 149 11.58 16.16 -29.09
CA GLY A 149 11.54 17.45 -28.44
C GLY A 149 11.06 18.60 -29.33
N ILE A 150 10.96 19.77 -28.70
CA ILE A 150 10.78 21.05 -29.36
C ILE A 150 12.09 21.43 -30.06
N LEU A 151 12.00 21.90 -31.31
CA LEU A 151 13.16 22.16 -32.18
C LEU A 151 13.48 23.65 -32.35
N ASP A 152 12.45 24.51 -32.43
CA ASP A 152 12.57 25.94 -32.78
C ASP A 152 11.59 26.78 -31.95
N TYR A 153 11.74 26.73 -30.62
CA TYR A 153 10.92 27.52 -29.71
C TYR A 153 11.22 29.02 -29.81
N ASN A 154 10.17 29.80 -30.05
CA ASN A 154 10.20 31.26 -30.07
C ASN A 154 9.06 31.84 -29.23
N HIS A 155 9.36 32.92 -28.51
CA HIS A 155 8.39 33.69 -27.75
C HIS A 155 8.53 35.19 -28.07
N ASP A 156 7.53 35.72 -28.78
CA ASP A 156 7.45 37.13 -29.15
C ASP A 156 6.71 37.93 -28.07
N LYS A 157 7.48 38.57 -27.19
CA LYS A 157 6.98 39.40 -26.07
C LYS A 157 6.01 40.51 -26.52
N PRO A 158 6.33 41.36 -27.52
CA PRO A 158 5.42 42.37 -28.03
C PRO A 158 4.03 41.87 -28.43
N THR A 159 3.95 40.68 -29.03
CA THR A 159 2.69 40.12 -29.55
C THR A 159 2.08 39.05 -28.64
N ALA A 160 2.74 38.70 -27.54
CA ALA A 160 2.37 37.60 -26.65
C ALA A 160 2.18 36.26 -27.38
N VAL A 161 2.95 36.02 -28.44
CA VAL A 161 2.87 34.80 -29.26
C VAL A 161 3.98 33.82 -28.89
N ILE A 162 3.62 32.55 -28.72
CA ILE A 162 4.55 31.42 -28.64
C ILE A 162 4.42 30.60 -29.91
N SER A 163 5.54 30.22 -30.50
CA SER A 163 5.58 29.31 -31.65
C SER A 163 6.71 28.32 -31.52
N PHE A 164 6.46 27.07 -31.90
CA PHE A 164 7.47 26.03 -31.93
C PHE A 164 7.05 24.89 -32.85
N THR A 165 8.03 24.15 -33.35
CA THR A 165 7.90 22.87 -34.04
C THR A 165 8.37 21.79 -33.08
N ALA A 166 7.61 20.72 -32.95
CA ALA A 166 7.98 19.59 -32.11
C ALA A 166 7.55 18.28 -32.76
N GLY A 167 8.08 17.17 -32.26
CA GLY A 167 7.54 15.84 -32.52
C GLY A 167 6.09 15.69 -31.98
N PRO A 168 5.56 14.45 -32.00
CA PRO A 168 4.23 14.16 -31.47
C PRO A 168 4.12 14.58 -30.00
N ALA A 169 3.02 15.24 -29.65
CA ALA A 169 2.73 15.59 -28.27
C ALA A 169 2.42 14.33 -27.46
N THR A 170 2.76 14.33 -26.18
CA THR A 170 2.18 13.37 -25.24
C THR A 170 0.89 13.94 -24.68
N CYS A 171 0.05 13.08 -24.11
CA CYS A 171 -1.29 13.51 -23.73
C CYS A 171 -1.86 12.85 -22.47
N SER A 172 -2.86 13.52 -21.89
CA SER A 172 -3.75 12.97 -20.87
C SER A 172 -5.20 13.36 -21.18
N GLY A 173 -6.15 12.49 -20.83
CA GLY A 173 -7.58 12.72 -21.04
C GLY A 173 -8.10 12.57 -22.49
N PHE A 174 -7.26 12.31 -23.50
CA PHE A 174 -7.78 12.16 -24.87
C PHE A 174 -8.65 10.92 -25.07
N SER A 175 -8.39 9.86 -24.31
CA SER A 175 -9.10 8.59 -24.48
C SER A 175 -10.58 8.66 -24.07
N ASN A 176 -10.93 9.33 -22.97
CA ASN A 176 -12.36 9.48 -22.62
C ASN A 176 -13.05 10.50 -23.54
N LEU A 177 -12.31 11.52 -24.01
CA LEU A 177 -12.84 12.49 -24.97
C LEU A 177 -13.25 11.84 -26.30
N GLU A 178 -12.53 10.82 -26.76
CA GLU A 178 -12.94 10.03 -27.93
C GLU A 178 -14.31 9.39 -27.77
N GLY A 179 -14.63 8.89 -26.57
CA GLY A 179 -15.96 8.37 -26.24
C GLY A 179 -17.06 9.43 -26.33
N PHE A 180 -16.72 10.72 -26.22
CA PHE A 180 -17.63 11.84 -26.35
C PHE A 180 -17.66 12.45 -27.74
N LYS A 181 -16.85 11.99 -28.71
CA LYS A 181 -16.72 12.59 -30.05
C LYS A 181 -18.05 12.86 -30.74
N ASN A 182 -19.02 11.94 -30.63
CA ASN A 182 -20.35 12.07 -31.24
C ASN A 182 -21.26 13.10 -30.52
N LYS A 183 -20.84 13.57 -29.35
CA LYS A 183 -21.53 14.56 -28.51
C LYS A 183 -20.82 15.91 -28.49
N LEU A 184 -19.78 16.11 -29.29
CA LEU A 184 -19.05 17.38 -29.43
C LEU A 184 -19.66 18.21 -30.59
N PRO A 185 -20.59 19.15 -30.36
CA PRO A 185 -21.17 19.94 -31.44
C PRO A 185 -20.21 21.05 -31.90
N GLY A 186 -20.20 21.32 -33.21
CA GLY A 186 -19.58 22.51 -33.78
C GLY A 186 -18.09 22.63 -33.47
N GLN A 187 -17.72 23.67 -32.70
CA GLN A 187 -16.33 24.02 -32.39
C GLN A 187 -15.61 22.99 -31.51
N ASP A 188 -16.34 22.24 -30.66
CA ASP A 188 -15.75 21.19 -29.80
C ASP A 188 -15.13 20.04 -30.61
N SER A 189 -15.82 19.60 -31.67
CA SER A 189 -15.30 18.52 -32.52
C SER A 189 -14.13 19.00 -33.37
N GLU A 190 -14.13 20.28 -33.73
CA GLU A 190 -13.06 20.89 -34.50
C GLU A 190 -11.78 21.01 -33.67
N ILE A 191 -11.84 21.61 -32.47
CA ILE A 191 -10.66 21.71 -31.60
C ILE A 191 -10.15 20.33 -31.22
N PHE A 192 -11.04 19.38 -30.96
CA PHE A 192 -10.65 18.00 -30.68
C PHE A 192 -9.86 17.39 -31.85
N GLY A 193 -10.32 17.57 -33.09
CA GLY A 193 -9.63 17.09 -34.28
C GLY A 193 -8.24 17.71 -34.45
N VAL A 194 -8.12 19.01 -34.20
CA VAL A 194 -6.84 19.74 -34.25
C VAL A 194 -5.88 19.25 -33.17
N LEU A 195 -6.33 19.18 -31.91
CA LEU A 195 -5.50 18.69 -30.82
C LEU A 195 -5.06 17.25 -31.03
N LYS A 196 -5.95 16.38 -31.55
CA LYS A 196 -5.63 15.00 -31.90
C LYS A 196 -4.60 14.91 -33.03
N SER A 197 -4.55 15.88 -33.94
CA SER A 197 -3.55 15.89 -35.02
C SER A 197 -2.13 16.02 -34.50
N PHE A 198 -1.92 16.73 -33.38
CA PHE A 198 -0.61 16.85 -32.74
C PHE A 198 -0.10 15.55 -32.09
N LEU A 199 -0.95 14.54 -31.95
CA LEU A 199 -0.56 13.20 -31.47
C LEU A 199 -0.03 12.31 -32.60
N ALA A 200 -0.23 12.69 -33.86
CA ALA A 200 0.16 11.88 -35.01
C ALA A 200 1.70 11.86 -35.17
N PRO A 201 2.29 10.78 -35.69
CA PRO A 201 3.71 10.75 -36.03
C PRO A 201 4.10 11.88 -36.99
N GLY A 202 5.22 12.56 -36.74
CA GLY A 202 5.71 13.65 -37.57
C GLY A 202 6.01 14.91 -36.76
N ARG A 203 6.53 15.93 -37.46
CA ARG A 203 6.79 17.25 -36.88
C ARG A 203 5.56 18.14 -37.03
N HIS A 204 5.17 18.81 -35.96
CA HIS A 204 4.01 19.68 -35.89
C HIS A 204 4.42 21.09 -35.52
N ALA A 205 3.98 22.06 -36.30
CA ALA A 205 4.11 23.48 -35.95
C ALA A 205 2.94 23.89 -35.05
N VAL A 206 3.26 24.42 -33.88
CA VAL A 206 2.31 24.89 -32.86
C VAL A 206 2.50 26.39 -32.69
N ARG A 207 1.41 27.15 -32.77
CA ARG A 207 1.42 28.60 -32.56
C ARG A 207 0.27 29.01 -31.64
N LEU A 208 0.62 29.66 -30.54
CA LEU A 208 -0.28 30.05 -29.46
C LEU A 208 -0.21 31.56 -29.22
N GLU A 209 -1.34 32.24 -29.19
CA GLU A 209 -1.43 33.67 -28.85
C GLU A 209 -2.02 33.81 -27.44
N LEU A 210 -1.26 34.42 -26.52
CA LEU A 210 -1.58 34.41 -25.09
C LEU A 210 -2.37 35.63 -24.66
N ALA A 211 -3.41 35.41 -23.86
CA ALA A 211 -4.23 36.46 -23.27
C ALA A 211 -3.54 37.04 -22.02
N GLU A 212 -2.31 37.55 -22.15
CA GLU A 212 -1.54 38.06 -21.01
C GLU A 212 -2.19 39.28 -20.33
N GLY A 213 -3.00 40.04 -21.07
CA GLY A 213 -3.72 41.20 -20.55
C GLY A 213 -4.73 40.87 -19.44
N THR A 214 -5.14 39.60 -19.29
CA THR A 214 -6.04 39.15 -18.23
C THR A 214 -5.31 38.66 -16.97
N LEU A 215 -3.97 38.64 -16.98
CA LEU A 215 -3.17 38.13 -15.87
C LEU A 215 -2.96 39.20 -14.79
N SER A 216 -2.94 38.78 -13.52
CA SER A 216 -2.49 39.67 -12.44
C SER A 216 -1.00 40.02 -12.62
N LEU A 217 -0.57 41.15 -12.07
CA LEU A 217 0.84 41.57 -12.11
C LEU A 217 1.79 40.48 -11.56
N GLU A 218 1.37 39.82 -10.48
CA GLU A 218 2.09 38.70 -9.88
C GLU A 218 2.24 37.53 -10.86
N THR A 219 1.13 37.11 -11.49
CA THR A 219 1.10 36.03 -12.48
C THR A 219 1.97 36.33 -13.69
N LYS A 220 1.90 37.56 -14.20
CA LYS A 220 2.69 38.00 -15.35
C LYS A 220 4.19 37.96 -15.04
N ASN A 221 4.58 38.44 -13.85
CA ASN A 221 5.97 38.35 -13.39
C ASN A 221 6.44 36.89 -13.25
N GLU A 222 5.60 35.96 -12.79
CA GLU A 222 5.96 34.55 -12.72
C GLU A 222 6.17 33.92 -14.10
N LEU A 223 5.27 34.22 -15.04
CA LEU A 223 5.34 33.77 -16.42
C LEU A 223 6.62 34.29 -17.10
N ASP A 224 6.93 35.57 -16.95
CA ASP A 224 8.14 36.20 -17.49
C ASP A 224 9.41 35.62 -16.88
N ASN A 225 9.39 35.29 -15.59
CA ASN A 225 10.49 34.61 -14.92
C ASN A 225 10.76 33.23 -15.51
N VAL A 226 9.73 32.44 -15.84
CA VAL A 226 9.92 31.13 -16.49
C VAL A 226 10.45 31.28 -17.90
N ARG A 227 9.83 32.15 -18.69
CA ARG A 227 10.23 32.40 -20.09
C ARG A 227 11.64 32.91 -20.22
N SER A 228 12.11 33.70 -19.26
CA SER A 228 13.50 34.15 -19.23
C SER A 228 14.49 32.99 -19.23
N ARG A 229 14.09 31.78 -18.83
CA ARG A 229 14.97 30.60 -18.69
C ARG A 229 14.74 29.51 -19.72
N LEU A 230 13.77 29.71 -20.61
CA LEU A 230 13.49 28.84 -21.75
C LEU A 230 14.28 29.34 -22.96
N PRO A 231 14.44 28.53 -24.02
CA PRO A 231 15.02 28.97 -25.28
C PRO A 231 14.37 30.29 -25.73
N SER A 232 15.15 31.24 -26.26
CA SER A 232 14.81 32.66 -26.53
C SER A 232 14.83 33.63 -25.34
N GLY A 233 15.01 33.16 -24.10
CA GLY A 233 15.13 34.00 -22.90
C GLY A 233 16.54 34.52 -22.60
N ASP A 234 16.65 35.53 -21.71
CA ASP A 234 17.91 36.16 -21.29
C ASP A 234 18.37 35.79 -19.84
N GLY A 235 17.69 34.84 -19.20
CA GLY A 235 17.92 34.37 -17.84
C GLY A 235 18.74 33.08 -17.75
N VAL A 236 19.07 32.67 -16.53
CA VAL A 236 19.82 31.41 -16.26
C VAL A 236 18.98 30.21 -16.68
N LEU A 237 19.60 29.25 -17.38
CA LEU A 237 18.91 28.02 -17.84
C LEU A 237 18.22 27.28 -16.69
N LEU A 238 17.10 26.63 -17.01
CA LEU A 238 16.54 25.62 -16.12
C LEU A 238 17.54 24.46 -15.97
N PRO A 239 17.74 23.89 -14.77
CA PRO A 239 18.78 22.86 -14.51
C PRO A 239 18.70 21.60 -15.40
N THR A 240 17.58 21.44 -16.09
CA THR A 240 17.17 20.26 -16.83
C THR A 240 17.33 20.40 -18.33
N ILE A 241 17.47 21.62 -18.84
CA ILE A 241 17.85 21.87 -20.23
C ILE A 241 19.37 21.95 -20.24
N GLY A 242 20.03 20.94 -20.81
CA GLY A 242 21.47 20.95 -20.92
C GLY A 242 21.96 22.03 -21.89
N ALA A 243 23.25 22.34 -21.81
CA ALA A 243 23.87 23.38 -22.62
C ALA A 243 23.78 23.07 -24.13
N VAL A 244 23.87 21.78 -24.49
CA VAL A 244 23.83 21.30 -25.87
C VAL A 244 22.42 21.43 -26.44
N GLU A 245 21.42 21.04 -25.66
CA GLU A 245 20.01 21.17 -26.02
C GLU A 245 19.63 22.64 -26.20
N TYR A 246 20.09 23.53 -25.31
CA TYR A 246 19.83 24.97 -25.45
C TYR A 246 20.52 25.58 -26.67
N ALA A 247 21.75 25.15 -26.98
CA ALA A 247 22.51 25.63 -28.14
C ALA A 247 21.87 25.25 -29.48
N ALA A 248 21.04 24.19 -29.52
CA ALA A 248 20.34 23.78 -30.74
C ALA A 248 19.29 24.80 -31.23
N PHE A 249 18.87 25.74 -30.38
CA PHE A 249 17.84 26.74 -30.71
C PHE A 249 18.39 28.06 -31.31
N GLY A 250 19.71 28.20 -31.60
CA GLY A 250 20.26 29.32 -32.40
C GLY A 250 21.66 29.85 -32.02
N ASP A 251 22.14 30.84 -32.81
CA ASP A 251 23.52 31.40 -32.84
C ASP A 251 23.95 32.28 -31.65
N LYS A 252 23.53 31.99 -30.41
CA LYS A 252 24.05 32.69 -29.21
C LYS A 252 24.91 31.76 -28.32
N PRO A 253 26.00 31.16 -28.84
CA PRO A 253 26.90 30.34 -28.04
C PRO A 253 27.54 31.15 -26.89
N ASP A 254 27.73 32.46 -27.08
CA ASP A 254 28.43 33.34 -26.12
C ASP A 254 27.62 33.66 -24.85
N ARG A 255 26.35 33.26 -24.77
CA ARG A 255 25.50 33.46 -23.58
C ARG A 255 25.21 32.17 -22.80
N VAL A 256 25.78 31.04 -23.23
CA VAL A 256 25.68 29.75 -22.55
C VAL A 256 26.65 29.76 -21.35
N HIS A 257 26.25 30.42 -20.25
CA HIS A 257 26.92 30.26 -18.95
C HIS A 257 26.54 28.90 -18.34
N CYS A 258 26.90 27.82 -19.02
CA CYS A 258 26.78 26.48 -18.49
C CYS A 258 28.18 26.01 -18.12
N ALA A 259 28.38 25.82 -16.81
CA ALA A 259 29.63 25.48 -16.15
C ALA A 259 30.59 26.68 -15.94
N ARG A 260 30.39 27.41 -14.84
CA ARG A 260 31.54 27.61 -13.95
C ARG A 260 31.86 26.25 -13.31
N GLU A 261 33.14 25.96 -13.07
CA GLU A 261 33.53 24.85 -12.19
C GLU A 261 32.68 24.90 -10.92
N GLY A 262 31.87 23.84 -10.68
CA GLY A 262 30.99 23.74 -9.52
C GLY A 262 29.47 23.68 -9.76
N MET A 263 28.97 23.66 -11.01
CA MET A 263 27.58 23.24 -11.25
C MET A 263 27.47 21.74 -11.58
N LEU A 264 26.58 21.06 -10.84
CA LEU A 264 26.34 19.61 -10.90
C LEU A 264 25.81 19.20 -12.27
N LYS A 265 26.38 18.14 -12.85
CA LYS A 265 25.83 17.51 -14.05
C LYS A 265 24.53 16.77 -13.67
N PRO A 266 23.58 16.57 -14.60
CA PRO A 266 22.38 15.77 -14.33
C PRO A 266 22.69 14.35 -13.80
N ALA A 267 23.82 13.77 -14.20
CA ALA A 267 24.33 12.51 -13.64
C ALA A 267 24.77 12.64 -12.16
N ASP A 268 25.33 13.78 -11.77
CA ASP A 268 25.75 14.10 -10.40
C ASP A 268 24.56 14.42 -9.48
N MET A 269 23.44 14.91 -10.05
CA MET A 269 22.15 15.09 -9.34
C MET A 269 21.44 13.75 -9.06
N LEU A 270 21.76 12.70 -9.83
CA LEU A 270 21.22 11.36 -9.67
C LEU A 270 22.10 10.47 -8.78
N SER A 271 23.39 10.79 -8.64
CA SER A 271 24.37 10.02 -7.86
C SER A 271 24.75 10.64 -6.51
N GLY A 272 24.30 11.86 -6.19
CA GLY A 272 24.54 12.53 -4.91
C GLY A 272 23.35 12.47 -3.96
N ASP A 273 23.61 12.19 -2.68
CA ASP A 273 22.60 12.22 -1.61
C ASP A 273 21.73 13.48 -1.70
N ILE A 274 20.41 13.26 -1.89
CA ILE A 274 19.42 14.31 -2.11
C ILE A 274 19.32 15.19 -0.86
N LYS A 275 20.07 16.29 -0.85
CA LYS A 275 19.83 17.45 0.01
C LYS A 275 18.96 18.43 -0.80
N HIS A 276 17.89 18.92 -0.18
CA HIS A 276 16.89 19.92 -0.64
C HIS A 276 15.50 19.35 -1.06
N PRO A 277 14.41 19.79 -0.40
CA PRO A 277 13.04 19.35 -0.73
C PRO A 277 12.43 20.14 -1.89
N MET A 278 11.81 19.39 -2.79
CA MET A 278 11.13 19.81 -4.01
C MET A 278 9.77 20.42 -3.67
N VAL A 279 9.27 21.41 -4.42
CA VAL A 279 7.85 21.80 -4.28
C VAL A 279 6.94 20.73 -4.83
N PRO A 280 5.77 20.49 -4.21
CA PRO A 280 4.79 19.55 -4.71
C PRO A 280 4.40 19.84 -6.15
N LEU A 281 4.68 18.87 -7.02
CA LEU A 281 4.20 18.85 -8.39
C LEU A 281 2.85 18.11 -8.39
N GLY A 282 1.93 18.56 -9.24
CA GLY A 282 0.68 17.83 -9.42
C GLY A 282 0.98 16.43 -9.96
N CYS A 283 0.51 15.39 -9.29
CA CYS A 283 0.59 14.02 -9.82
C CYS A 283 -0.48 13.86 -10.91
N SER A 284 -0.05 13.58 -12.15
CA SER A 284 -0.91 13.26 -13.29
C SER A 284 -1.29 11.77 -13.32
N ASN A 285 -2.34 11.40 -14.05
CA ASN A 285 -2.70 9.99 -14.24
C ASN A 285 -1.97 9.34 -15.42
N THR A 286 -1.39 10.11 -16.33
CA THR A 286 -0.48 9.60 -17.36
C THR A 286 0.95 9.99 -17.02
N PHE A 287 1.89 9.20 -17.53
CA PHE A 287 3.28 9.61 -17.59
C PHE A 287 3.58 9.98 -19.02
N THR A 288 4.37 11.01 -19.20
CA THR A 288 4.83 11.41 -20.51
C THR A 288 5.87 10.42 -21.03
N THR A 289 6.78 9.98 -20.17
CA THR A 289 7.89 9.11 -20.54
C THR A 289 8.16 8.02 -19.50
N VAL A 290 8.85 6.94 -19.90
CA VAL A 290 9.15 5.82 -18.98
C VAL A 290 10.09 6.26 -17.87
N LYS A 291 11.06 7.13 -18.18
CA LYS A 291 12.00 7.64 -17.19
C LYS A 291 11.34 8.71 -16.31
N GLU A 292 10.33 9.46 -16.77
CA GLU A 292 9.51 10.29 -15.87
C GLU A 292 8.72 9.41 -14.89
N ALA A 293 8.06 8.36 -15.37
CA ALA A 293 7.39 7.38 -14.51
C ALA A 293 8.37 6.81 -13.48
N GLY A 294 9.57 6.43 -13.91
CA GLY A 294 10.63 5.93 -13.05
C GLY A 294 11.03 6.93 -11.97
N VAL A 295 11.24 8.20 -12.32
CA VAL A 295 11.55 9.26 -11.35
C VAL A 295 10.43 9.43 -10.33
N GLN A 296 9.17 9.57 -10.78
CA GLN A 296 8.06 9.82 -9.86
C GLN A 296 7.88 8.66 -8.89
N LEU A 297 7.94 7.42 -9.38
CA LEU A 297 7.83 6.21 -8.55
C LEU A 297 9.01 6.05 -7.60
N ALA A 298 10.25 6.24 -8.08
CA ALA A 298 11.45 6.16 -7.25
C ALA A 298 11.48 7.24 -6.18
N TYR A 299 11.22 8.50 -6.53
CA TYR A 299 11.22 9.60 -5.57
C TYR A 299 10.13 9.42 -4.52
N SER A 300 8.96 8.92 -4.92
CA SER A 300 7.89 8.58 -3.98
C SER A 300 8.33 7.54 -2.94
N ALA A 301 9.05 6.50 -3.40
CA ALA A 301 9.60 5.45 -2.53
C ALA A 301 10.73 5.99 -1.63
N VAL A 302 11.69 6.74 -2.20
CA VAL A 302 12.84 7.32 -1.48
C VAL A 302 12.39 8.28 -0.39
N ALA A 303 11.47 9.19 -0.70
CA ALA A 303 11.01 10.17 0.27
C ALA A 303 10.19 9.51 1.39
N ALA A 304 9.35 8.53 1.07
CA ALA A 304 8.61 7.75 2.07
C ALA A 304 9.56 6.99 3.02
N GLU A 305 10.59 6.35 2.45
CA GLU A 305 11.66 5.67 3.19
C GLU A 305 12.44 6.64 4.08
N ALA A 306 12.80 7.81 3.57
CA ALA A 306 13.53 8.83 4.31
C ALA A 306 12.71 9.39 5.48
N GLU A 307 11.43 9.69 5.26
CA GLU A 307 10.52 10.12 6.32
C GLU A 307 10.37 9.05 7.41
N ALA A 308 10.20 7.78 7.02
CA ALA A 308 10.11 6.67 7.97
C ALA A 308 11.40 6.54 8.79
N ARG A 309 12.57 6.60 8.12
CA ARG A 309 13.88 6.51 8.78
C ARG A 309 14.14 7.67 9.72
N GLU A 310 13.81 8.90 9.32
CA GLU A 310 14.00 10.07 10.18
C GLU A 310 13.07 10.03 11.39
N ALA A 311 11.83 9.60 11.20
CA ALA A 311 10.90 9.41 12.31
C ALA A 311 11.42 8.34 13.29
N MET A 312 12.00 7.25 12.77
CA MET A 312 12.68 6.23 13.59
C MET A 312 13.90 6.79 14.34
N LYS A 313 14.70 7.65 13.72
CA LYS A 313 15.85 8.28 14.40
C LYS A 313 15.38 9.18 15.54
N LEU A 314 14.37 10.02 15.31
CA LEU A 314 13.83 10.91 16.34
C LEU A 314 13.26 10.11 17.53
N TRP A 315 12.54 9.03 17.25
CA TRP A 315 12.11 8.09 18.28
C TRP A 315 13.29 7.48 19.04
N ALA A 316 14.31 6.98 18.33
CA ALA A 316 15.49 6.37 18.93
C ALA A 316 16.40 7.33 19.71
N LYS A 317 16.26 8.66 19.54
CA LYS A 317 17.06 9.67 20.26
C LYS A 317 16.78 9.64 21.77
N VAL A 318 15.56 9.35 22.19
CA VAL A 318 15.21 9.35 23.61
C VAL A 318 15.41 7.97 24.24
N TYR A 319 15.51 7.94 25.58
CA TYR A 319 15.40 6.70 26.33
C TYR A 319 13.93 6.38 26.53
N HIS A 320 13.52 5.15 26.25
CA HIS A 320 12.18 4.67 26.53
C HIS A 320 12.14 3.92 27.86
N SER A 321 10.96 3.66 28.39
CA SER A 321 10.79 2.78 29.56
C SER A 321 10.44 1.38 29.10
N ALA A 322 10.94 0.34 29.74
CA ALA A 322 10.58 -1.03 29.38
C ALA A 322 10.47 -1.96 30.59
N THR A 323 9.72 -3.04 30.41
CA THR A 323 9.55 -4.13 31.38
C THR A 323 9.80 -5.45 30.66
N VAL A 324 10.51 -6.37 31.31
CA VAL A 324 10.78 -7.70 30.75
C VAL A 324 9.76 -8.71 31.27
N PHE A 325 9.20 -9.50 30.36
CA PHE A 325 8.30 -10.61 30.65
C PHE A 325 8.92 -11.92 30.16
N PRO A 326 9.27 -12.86 31.05
CA PRO A 326 9.68 -14.21 30.66
C PRO A 326 8.43 -15.01 30.23
N LEU A 327 8.49 -15.62 29.05
CA LEU A 327 7.44 -16.44 28.45
C LEU A 327 8.02 -17.80 28.07
N GLY A 328 8.13 -18.70 29.05
CA GLY A 328 8.69 -20.04 28.86
C GLY A 328 10.13 -19.98 28.37
N ALA A 329 10.37 -20.41 27.12
CA ALA A 329 11.70 -20.50 26.52
C ALA A 329 12.27 -19.18 25.96
N PHE A 330 11.54 -18.08 26.02
CA PHE A 330 12.00 -16.77 25.52
C PHE A 330 11.55 -15.62 26.42
N ALA A 331 12.17 -14.45 26.26
CA ALA A 331 11.82 -13.23 26.98
C ALA A 331 11.29 -12.17 26.00
N VAL A 332 10.27 -11.43 26.45
CA VAL A 332 9.69 -10.30 25.73
C VAL A 332 9.93 -9.02 26.52
N LEU A 333 10.52 -8.04 25.86
CA LEU A 333 10.69 -6.69 26.38
C LEU A 333 9.49 -5.84 25.92
N ALA A 334 8.65 -5.43 26.86
CA ALA A 334 7.53 -4.54 26.59
C ALA A 334 7.97 -3.08 26.84
N VAL A 335 7.85 -2.22 25.84
CA VAL A 335 8.37 -0.85 25.85
C VAL A 335 7.23 0.16 25.90
N ARG A 336 7.33 1.15 26.78
CA ARG A 336 6.53 2.39 26.78
C ARG A 336 7.37 3.54 26.22
N PHE A 337 6.84 4.20 25.20
CA PHE A 337 7.47 5.35 24.60
C PHE A 337 7.41 6.52 25.57
N ARG A 338 8.57 7.11 25.86
CA ARG A 338 8.65 8.48 26.36
C ARG A 338 8.38 9.46 25.24
N ASP A 339 8.05 10.70 25.61
CA ASP A 339 7.90 11.79 24.65
C ASP A 339 9.19 11.96 23.84
N PHE A 340 9.03 12.07 22.53
CA PHE A 340 10.09 12.33 21.57
C PHE A 340 9.57 13.31 20.53
N ASP A 341 10.50 14.05 19.92
CA ASP A 341 10.15 14.97 18.84
C ASP A 341 9.58 14.17 17.67
N LYS A 342 8.32 14.41 17.33
CA LYS A 342 7.75 13.86 16.10
C LYS A 342 8.13 14.79 14.95
N LEU A 343 8.31 14.23 13.75
CA LEU A 343 8.20 15.07 12.56
C LEU A 343 6.81 15.74 12.62
N SER A 344 6.73 17.06 12.51
CA SER A 344 5.44 17.76 12.65
C SER A 344 5.14 18.68 11.48
N SER A 345 3.91 18.53 11.01
CA SER A 345 3.06 19.56 10.43
C SER A 345 2.91 20.79 11.32
N VAL A 346 3.03 22.06 10.88
CA VAL A 346 2.64 23.25 11.70
C VAL A 346 1.19 23.18 12.23
N LYS A 347 0.36 22.26 11.71
CA LYS A 347 -1.01 22.00 12.20
C LYS A 347 -1.41 20.52 12.33
N ASP A 348 -0.54 19.58 11.99
CA ASP A 348 -0.86 18.14 12.00
C ASP A 348 0.37 17.35 12.49
N GLU A 349 0.28 16.72 13.66
CA GLU A 349 1.31 15.76 14.09
C GLU A 349 1.38 14.63 13.05
N LEU A 350 2.57 14.35 12.47
CA LEU A 350 2.73 13.12 11.73
C LEU A 350 2.48 11.95 12.68
N LEU A 351 1.70 10.99 12.21
CA LEU A 351 1.52 9.72 12.91
C LEU A 351 2.81 8.92 12.77
N TYR A 352 3.72 9.06 13.73
CA TYR A 352 4.80 8.10 13.89
C TYR A 352 4.21 6.71 14.11
N ARG A 353 4.54 5.78 13.22
CA ARG A 353 4.17 4.37 13.35
C ARG A 353 5.43 3.55 13.20
N MET A 354 5.70 2.70 14.20
CA MET A 354 6.81 1.77 14.07
C MET A 354 6.58 0.82 12.88
N PRO A 355 7.62 0.51 12.09
CA PRO A 355 7.57 -0.55 11.10
C PRO A 355 7.08 -1.83 11.74
N LYS A 356 6.20 -2.57 11.06
CA LYS A 356 5.68 -3.86 11.58
C LYS A 356 6.80 -4.89 11.79
N GLU A 357 7.90 -4.72 11.08
CA GLU A 357 9.03 -5.64 10.98
C GLU A 357 10.30 -4.86 11.35
N LEU A 358 10.52 -4.66 12.65
CA LEU A 358 11.62 -3.86 13.17
C LEU A 358 12.57 -4.72 14.02
N GLY A 359 13.80 -4.89 13.57
CA GLY A 359 14.90 -5.34 14.43
C GLY A 359 15.41 -4.20 15.29
N ALA A 360 15.98 -4.50 16.45
CA ALA A 360 16.59 -3.49 17.31
C ALA A 360 17.71 -4.08 18.18
N SER A 361 18.75 -3.27 18.40
CA SER A 361 19.68 -3.45 19.51
C SER A 361 19.22 -2.59 20.67
N ILE A 362 18.93 -3.21 21.81
CA ILE A 362 18.36 -2.55 22.98
C ILE A 362 19.38 -2.59 24.11
N GLN A 363 19.75 -1.42 24.60
CA GLN A 363 20.70 -1.27 25.71
C GLN A 363 19.98 -0.78 26.96
N PHE A 364 20.28 -1.38 28.10
CA PHE A 364 19.79 -0.92 29.40
C PHE A 364 20.82 -1.21 30.49
N LYS A 365 20.74 -0.46 31.59
CA LYS A 365 21.57 -0.70 32.77
C LYS A 365 20.89 -1.72 33.67
N ASP A 366 21.60 -2.80 33.98
CA ASP A 366 21.16 -3.76 34.99
C ASP A 366 21.19 -3.10 36.38
N GLN A 367 20.08 -3.15 37.10
CA GLN A 367 19.99 -2.61 38.46
C GLN A 367 20.72 -3.48 39.50
N ARG A 368 20.96 -4.77 39.20
CA ARG A 368 21.59 -5.76 40.11
C ARG A 368 23.11 -5.72 40.01
N SER A 369 23.65 -5.71 38.79
CA SER A 369 25.10 -5.71 38.54
C SER A 369 25.67 -4.31 38.24
N SER A 370 24.83 -3.30 38.01
CA SER A 370 25.22 -1.98 37.49
C SER A 370 25.92 -2.01 36.12
N THR A 371 25.92 -3.13 35.41
CA THR A 371 26.54 -3.25 34.08
C THR A 371 25.56 -2.88 32.97
N MET A 372 26.07 -2.34 31.87
CA MET A 372 25.27 -2.16 30.66
C MET A 372 25.07 -3.50 29.96
N VAL A 373 23.82 -3.84 29.68
CA VAL A 373 23.42 -5.04 28.94
C VAL A 373 22.89 -4.60 27.58
N THR A 374 23.37 -5.26 26.52
CA THR A 374 22.88 -5.05 25.15
C THR A 374 22.22 -6.33 24.67
N VAL A 375 20.98 -6.22 24.18
CA VAL A 375 20.24 -7.35 23.63
C VAL A 375 19.79 -7.07 22.20
N LYS A 376 19.86 -8.07 21.33
CA LYS A 376 19.20 -8.02 20.02
C LYS A 376 17.75 -8.47 20.20
N ALA A 377 16.82 -7.74 19.62
CA ALA A 377 15.40 -8.02 19.72
C ALA A 377 14.66 -7.71 18.41
N VAL A 378 13.51 -8.34 18.20
CA VAL A 378 12.65 -8.13 17.03
C VAL A 378 11.27 -7.73 17.51
N LEU A 379 10.72 -6.67 16.93
CA LEU A 379 9.37 -6.22 17.19
C LEU A 379 8.39 -7.33 16.85
N MET A 380 7.50 -7.62 17.79
CA MET A 380 6.43 -8.58 17.61
C MET A 380 5.08 -7.89 17.77
N GLY A 381 4.04 -8.53 17.23
CA GLY A 381 2.66 -8.11 17.48
C GLY A 381 2.32 -8.14 18.97
N SER A 382 1.18 -7.53 19.32
CA SER A 382 0.68 -7.56 20.70
C SER A 382 0.57 -9.01 21.20
N VAL A 383 1.18 -9.29 22.35
CA VAL A 383 1.12 -10.59 23.01
C VAL A 383 -0.09 -10.59 23.94
N ALA A 384 -1.04 -11.48 23.67
CA ALA A 384 -2.37 -11.57 24.25
C ALA A 384 -2.46 -11.66 25.80
N GLU A 385 -1.34 -11.76 26.50
CA GLU A 385 -1.27 -11.94 27.95
C GLU A 385 -0.41 -10.90 28.67
N LEU A 386 0.27 -10.02 27.92
CA LEU A 386 1.12 -9.00 28.51
C LEU A 386 0.32 -7.70 28.75
N PRO A 387 0.61 -6.95 29.84
CA PRO A 387 0.01 -5.64 30.07
C PRO A 387 0.20 -4.70 28.87
N PRO A 388 -0.67 -3.70 28.67
CA PRO A 388 -0.58 -2.80 27.53
C PRO A 388 0.72 -1.97 27.58
N HIS A 389 1.44 -2.02 26.46
CA HIS A 389 2.67 -1.28 26.17
C HIS A 389 2.62 -0.82 24.71
N ASP A 390 3.53 0.07 24.32
CA ASP A 390 3.54 0.69 22.98
C ASP A 390 4.20 -0.21 21.95
N ALA A 391 5.12 -1.05 22.40
CA ALA A 391 5.79 -2.05 21.59
C ALA A 391 6.16 -3.27 22.43
N PHE A 392 6.20 -4.43 21.77
CA PHE A 392 6.75 -5.66 22.35
C PHE A 392 7.90 -6.13 21.47
N PHE A 393 9.06 -6.33 22.07
CA PHE A 393 10.25 -6.84 21.40
C PHE A 393 10.58 -8.22 21.94
N ARG A 394 10.56 -9.24 21.09
CA ARG A 394 11.09 -10.55 21.45
C ARG A 394 12.61 -10.47 21.47
N ILE A 395 13.21 -10.82 22.59
CA ILE A 395 14.67 -10.89 22.71
C ILE A 395 15.15 -12.13 21.95
N ILE A 396 16.10 -11.93 21.04
CA ILE A 396 16.67 -12.97 20.17
C ILE A 396 18.17 -13.24 20.44
N SER A 397 18.85 -12.43 21.25
CA SER A 397 20.26 -12.65 21.61
C SER A 397 20.46 -13.63 22.78
N GLU A 398 21.67 -14.20 22.87
CA GLU A 398 22.16 -15.14 23.91
C GLU A 398 21.91 -14.73 25.37
N SER A 399 21.59 -13.45 25.61
CA SER A 399 21.16 -12.91 26.90
C SER A 399 19.81 -13.47 27.38
N ILE A 400 19.19 -14.44 26.70
CA ILE A 400 18.08 -15.21 27.28
C ILE A 400 18.49 -15.85 28.61
N ASN A 401 19.73 -16.34 28.76
CA ASN A 401 20.19 -16.91 30.03
C ASN A 401 20.27 -15.86 31.16
N TYR A 402 20.44 -14.58 30.80
CA TYR A 402 20.35 -13.47 31.75
C TYR A 402 18.91 -13.23 32.23
N PHE A 403 17.90 -13.61 31.42
CA PHE A 403 16.47 -13.45 31.72
C PHE A 403 15.72 -14.74 32.10
N GLY A 404 16.32 -15.92 31.89
CA GLY A 404 15.65 -17.23 31.88
C GLY A 404 16.14 -18.23 32.92
N GLY A 405 17.04 -17.85 33.84
CA GLY A 405 17.33 -18.67 35.03
C GLY A 405 16.22 -18.54 36.09
N ASP A 406 16.09 -19.53 36.97
CA ASP A 406 15.15 -19.62 38.13
C ASP A 406 15.09 -18.39 39.06
N ASN A 407 15.88 -17.35 38.78
CA ASN A 407 15.99 -16.09 39.50
C ASN A 407 15.16 -14.94 38.91
N LEU A 408 14.43 -15.13 37.81
CA LEU A 408 13.45 -14.15 37.33
C LEU A 408 12.02 -14.68 37.48
N ILE A 409 11.37 -14.15 38.52
CA ILE A 409 9.94 -14.21 38.84
C ILE A 409 9.52 -15.38 39.75
N SER A 410 9.73 -15.18 41.05
CA SER A 410 8.61 -15.44 41.97
C SER A 410 7.55 -14.38 41.72
N VAL A 411 6.30 -14.80 41.56
CA VAL A 411 5.09 -14.00 41.23
C VAL A 411 4.71 -12.99 42.34
N ARG A 412 5.67 -12.52 43.16
CA ARG A 412 5.45 -11.68 44.35
C ARG A 412 6.16 -10.33 44.34
N ARG A 413 6.91 -9.97 43.29
CA ARG A 413 7.48 -8.61 43.13
C ARG A 413 6.91 -7.94 41.88
N GLY A 414 6.52 -6.67 42.00
CA GLY A 414 5.96 -5.87 40.90
C GLY A 414 6.93 -5.73 39.71
N PRO A 415 6.46 -5.22 38.55
CA PRO A 415 7.29 -5.08 37.35
C PRO A 415 8.48 -4.14 37.59
N GLU A 416 9.70 -4.62 37.33
CA GLU A 416 10.90 -3.78 37.27
C GLU A 416 10.89 -3.01 35.93
N TYR A 417 11.00 -1.68 36.01
CA TYR A 417 11.09 -0.80 34.85
C TYR A 417 12.54 -0.41 34.59
N PHE A 418 12.97 -0.55 33.33
CA PHE A 418 14.30 -0.17 32.87
C PHE A 418 14.20 1.02 31.91
N ASN A 419 15.18 1.92 31.97
CA ASN A 419 15.39 2.87 30.87
C ASN A 419 16.16 2.14 29.77
N VAL A 420 15.56 2.06 28.60
CA VAL A 420 16.14 1.39 27.43
C VAL A 420 16.54 2.43 26.39
N LYS A 421 17.77 2.34 25.89
CA LYS A 421 18.18 2.99 24.66
C LYS A 421 17.96 2.00 23.53
N ILE A 422 17.11 2.35 22.58
CA ILE A 422 16.79 1.48 21.46
C ILE A 422 17.50 2.00 20.22
N SER A 423 18.35 1.16 19.63
CA SER A 423 18.99 1.38 18.35
C SER A 423 18.27 0.53 17.30
N PRO A 424 17.30 1.10 16.56
CA PRO A 424 16.53 0.36 15.58
C PRO A 424 17.43 -0.09 14.42
N THR A 425 17.25 -1.32 13.98
CA THR A 425 17.81 -1.85 12.75
C THR A 425 16.69 -2.03 11.76
N TYR A 426 16.61 -1.09 10.81
CA TYR A 426 15.54 -1.05 9.82
C TYR A 426 16.09 -1.52 8.48
N ILE A 427 15.64 -2.70 8.03
CA ILE A 427 15.86 -3.18 6.67
C ILE A 427 14.58 -2.89 5.90
N SER A 428 14.61 -1.90 5.00
CA SER A 428 13.50 -1.66 4.11
C SER A 428 13.62 -2.51 2.85
N ALA A 429 13.38 -3.82 3.02
CA ALA A 429 13.32 -4.76 1.89
C ALA A 429 12.27 -4.31 0.85
N THR A 430 11.18 -3.71 1.32
CA THR A 430 10.15 -3.09 0.48
C THR A 430 10.72 -1.94 -0.36
N TYR A 431 11.47 -1.00 0.23
CA TYR A 431 12.11 0.09 -0.51
C TYR A 431 13.10 -0.43 -1.56
N ALA A 432 13.99 -1.37 -1.19
CA ALA A 432 14.95 -1.96 -2.13
C ALA A 432 14.23 -2.65 -3.30
N THR A 433 13.14 -3.36 -3.01
CA THR A 433 12.27 -3.99 -4.01
C THR A 433 11.62 -2.96 -4.94
N GLN A 434 11.14 -1.85 -4.41
CA GLN A 434 10.53 -0.77 -5.20
C GLN A 434 11.55 -0.12 -6.14
N LEU A 435 12.75 0.19 -5.66
CA LEU A 435 13.81 0.75 -6.51
C LEU A 435 14.27 -0.24 -7.59
N ALA A 436 14.45 -1.51 -7.24
CA ALA A 436 14.79 -2.54 -8.21
C ALA A 436 13.68 -2.71 -9.28
N THR A 437 12.41 -2.60 -8.87
CA THR A 437 11.27 -2.59 -9.81
C THR A 437 11.32 -1.41 -10.77
N VAL A 438 11.59 -0.21 -10.27
CA VAL A 438 11.73 0.99 -11.11
C VAL A 438 12.92 0.88 -12.08
N ALA A 439 14.04 0.33 -11.63
CA ALA A 439 15.20 0.07 -12.49
C ALA A 439 14.85 -0.93 -13.61
N GLN A 440 14.16 -2.02 -13.27
CA GLN A 440 13.71 -3.02 -14.26
C GLN A 440 12.73 -2.46 -15.29
N LEU A 441 11.75 -1.66 -14.85
CA LEU A 441 10.77 -1.04 -15.75
C LEU A 441 11.43 -0.21 -16.86
N GLN A 442 12.60 0.40 -16.59
CA GLN A 442 13.31 1.24 -17.54
C GLN A 442 14.18 0.44 -18.54
N LEU A 443 14.36 -0.87 -18.34
CA LEU A 443 15.19 -1.68 -19.23
C LEU A 443 14.48 -1.94 -20.58
N PRO A 444 15.23 -2.02 -21.70
CA PRO A 444 14.66 -2.32 -23.02
C PRO A 444 13.89 -3.64 -23.07
N GLY A 445 14.28 -4.64 -22.26
CA GLY A 445 13.58 -5.93 -22.17
C GLY A 445 12.14 -5.84 -21.66
N GLN A 446 11.74 -4.70 -21.08
CA GLN A 446 10.38 -4.46 -20.58
C GLN A 446 9.54 -3.57 -21.51
N GLN A 447 9.99 -3.31 -22.74
CA GLN A 447 9.36 -2.37 -23.68
C GLN A 447 7.86 -2.63 -23.90
N ARG A 448 7.44 -3.90 -23.90
CA ARG A 448 6.01 -4.27 -24.02
C ARG A 448 5.11 -3.66 -22.94
N TRP A 449 5.66 -3.38 -21.76
CA TRP A 449 4.92 -2.80 -20.63
C TRP A 449 4.92 -1.28 -20.66
N HIS A 450 5.79 -0.63 -21.46
CA HIS A 450 5.91 0.82 -21.50
C HIS A 450 4.61 1.48 -21.98
N GLY A 451 3.96 0.94 -23.02
CA GLY A 451 2.68 1.48 -23.48
C GLY A 451 1.57 1.40 -22.42
N VAL A 452 1.56 0.35 -21.60
CA VAL A 452 0.65 0.22 -20.44
C VAL A 452 1.03 1.20 -19.34
N LEU A 453 2.32 1.31 -19.01
CA LEU A 453 2.83 2.21 -17.97
C LEU A 453 2.45 3.67 -18.26
N LEU A 454 2.72 4.14 -19.48
CA LEU A 454 2.44 5.51 -19.92
C LEU A 454 0.94 5.78 -20.06
N ASN A 455 0.20 4.79 -20.58
CA ASN A 455 -1.25 4.82 -20.79
C ASN A 455 -1.76 6.00 -21.65
N GLN A 456 -0.96 6.43 -22.63
CA GLN A 456 -1.31 7.58 -23.50
C GLN A 456 -2.18 7.19 -24.69
N VAL A 457 -1.91 6.04 -25.31
CA VAL A 457 -2.61 5.56 -26.51
C VAL A 457 -2.89 4.07 -26.36
N HIS A 458 -3.74 3.74 -25.39
CA HIS A 458 -3.98 2.34 -25.05
C HIS A 458 -4.65 1.56 -26.22
N ASP A 459 -5.31 2.22 -27.18
CA ASP A 459 -5.84 1.62 -28.42
C ASP A 459 -4.79 1.03 -29.36
N ALA A 460 -3.56 1.53 -29.31
CA ALA A 460 -2.45 1.00 -30.11
C ALA A 460 -1.83 -0.27 -29.50
N LEU A 461 -2.21 -0.65 -28.28
CA LEU A 461 -1.66 -1.83 -27.62
C LEU A 461 -2.17 -3.11 -28.27
N GLU A 462 -1.26 -4.06 -28.46
CA GLU A 462 -1.57 -5.39 -28.99
C GLU A 462 -2.61 -6.12 -28.13
N VAL A 463 -3.52 -6.84 -28.77
CA VAL A 463 -4.48 -7.71 -28.11
C VAL A 463 -3.89 -9.12 -28.01
N LEU A 464 -3.74 -9.62 -26.80
CA LEU A 464 -3.09 -10.90 -26.52
C LEU A 464 -4.11 -11.95 -26.04
N ASP A 465 -4.05 -13.15 -26.59
CA ASP A 465 -4.64 -14.34 -25.97
C ASP A 465 -3.72 -14.80 -24.84
N LEU A 466 -4.15 -14.61 -23.59
CA LEU A 466 -3.39 -15.01 -22.42
C LEU A 466 -3.29 -16.53 -22.28
N THR A 467 -4.17 -17.28 -22.96
CA THR A 467 -4.23 -18.74 -22.88
C THR A 467 -3.31 -19.44 -23.87
N GLN A 468 -2.52 -18.70 -24.66
CA GLN A 468 -1.48 -19.27 -25.52
C GLN A 468 -0.13 -19.27 -24.81
N PRO A 469 0.72 -20.30 -25.04
CA PRO A 469 2.09 -20.32 -24.55
C PRO A 469 2.89 -19.08 -25.00
N GLN A 470 3.94 -18.77 -24.25
CA GLN A 470 4.83 -17.66 -24.58
C GLN A 470 5.65 -17.92 -25.84
N GLU A 471 6.22 -19.12 -25.96
CA GLU A 471 7.15 -19.48 -27.04
C GLU A 471 6.39 -19.72 -28.36
N PRO A 472 6.75 -19.04 -29.46
CA PRO A 472 6.12 -19.25 -30.76
C PRO A 472 6.24 -20.70 -31.23
N GLY A 473 5.09 -21.35 -31.48
CA GLY A 473 5.03 -22.75 -31.94
C GLY A 473 4.83 -23.78 -30.83
N GLU A 474 4.96 -23.40 -29.55
CA GLU A 474 4.46 -24.24 -28.48
C GLU A 474 2.93 -24.22 -28.43
N THR A 475 2.33 -25.38 -28.18
CA THR A 475 0.88 -25.50 -28.02
C THR A 475 0.54 -26.23 -26.73
N ILE A 476 -0.57 -25.83 -26.12
CA ILE A 476 -1.13 -26.56 -24.99
C ILE A 476 -1.76 -27.84 -25.55
N ALA A 477 -1.46 -28.98 -24.92
CA ALA A 477 -2.05 -30.25 -25.30
C ALA A 477 -3.58 -30.14 -25.40
N PRO A 478 -4.22 -30.58 -26.52
CA PRO A 478 -5.66 -30.42 -26.72
C PRO A 478 -6.51 -31.01 -25.59
N GLN A 479 -6.03 -32.09 -24.96
CA GLN A 479 -6.68 -32.70 -23.82
C GLN A 479 -6.64 -31.81 -22.56
N ALA A 480 -5.49 -31.22 -22.23
CA ALA A 480 -5.35 -30.32 -21.09
C ALA A 480 -6.22 -29.05 -21.27
N ARG A 481 -6.26 -28.51 -22.49
CA ARG A 481 -7.14 -27.39 -22.86
C ARG A 481 -8.61 -27.73 -22.63
N ARG A 482 -9.08 -28.87 -23.15
CA ARG A 482 -10.48 -29.32 -22.97
C ARG A 482 -10.81 -29.52 -21.49
N GLN A 483 -9.94 -30.17 -20.74
CA GLN A 483 -10.12 -30.37 -19.30
C GLN A 483 -10.24 -29.04 -18.55
N ALA A 484 -9.38 -28.06 -18.85
CA ALA A 484 -9.43 -26.74 -18.23
C ALA A 484 -10.72 -25.98 -18.60
N ASP A 485 -11.11 -25.99 -19.88
CA ASP A 485 -12.33 -25.33 -20.37
C ASP A 485 -13.60 -25.95 -19.77
N ASP A 486 -13.68 -27.29 -19.74
CA ASP A 486 -14.79 -28.03 -19.14
C ASP A 486 -14.87 -27.79 -17.62
N TRP A 487 -13.73 -27.79 -16.93
CA TRP A 487 -13.67 -27.49 -15.50
C TRP A 487 -14.19 -26.08 -15.21
N LEU A 488 -13.69 -25.06 -15.91
CA LEU A 488 -14.10 -23.67 -15.69
C LEU A 488 -15.59 -23.47 -15.98
N LYS A 489 -16.11 -24.12 -17.03
CA LYS A 489 -17.53 -24.04 -17.41
C LYS A 489 -18.44 -24.71 -16.39
N ASN A 490 -18.04 -25.88 -15.87
CA ASN A 490 -18.89 -26.70 -15.00
C ASN A 490 -18.73 -26.37 -13.51
N TRP A 491 -17.69 -25.63 -13.10
CA TRP A 491 -17.45 -25.31 -11.69
C TRP A 491 -18.62 -24.57 -11.05
N MET A 492 -19.18 -23.58 -11.75
CA MET A 492 -20.38 -22.87 -11.31
C MET A 492 -21.11 -22.17 -12.46
N THR A 493 -22.32 -21.70 -12.18
CA THR A 493 -23.06 -20.83 -13.11
C THR A 493 -22.56 -19.40 -13.03
N TRP A 494 -21.76 -19.00 -14.01
CA TRP A 494 -21.25 -17.63 -14.17
C TRP A 494 -22.34 -16.66 -14.64
N ASN A 495 -22.35 -15.45 -14.10
CA ASN A 495 -23.22 -14.39 -14.62
C ASN A 495 -22.64 -13.77 -15.91
N ARG A 496 -23.44 -12.93 -16.59
CA ARG A 496 -23.04 -12.30 -17.86
C ARG A 496 -21.76 -11.48 -17.76
N GLU A 497 -21.55 -10.79 -16.65
CA GLU A 497 -20.39 -9.91 -16.42
C GLU A 497 -19.11 -10.73 -16.19
N GLN A 498 -19.20 -11.80 -15.40
CA GLN A 498 -18.12 -12.77 -15.17
C GLN A 498 -17.76 -13.52 -16.46
N ILE A 499 -18.75 -13.93 -17.26
CA ILE A 499 -18.52 -14.54 -18.58
C ILE A 499 -17.78 -13.57 -19.51
N ALA A 500 -18.07 -12.27 -19.45
CA ALA A 500 -17.35 -11.28 -20.24
C ALA A 500 -15.85 -11.25 -19.88
N VAL A 501 -15.51 -11.30 -18.58
CA VAL A 501 -14.11 -11.42 -18.13
C VAL A 501 -13.48 -12.74 -18.59
N ILE A 502 -14.17 -13.87 -18.43
CA ILE A 502 -13.68 -15.20 -18.85
C ILE A 502 -13.40 -15.23 -20.36
N ARG A 503 -14.20 -14.56 -21.18
CA ARG A 503 -13.92 -14.41 -22.62
C ARG A 503 -12.78 -13.43 -22.87
N GLY A 504 -12.71 -12.37 -22.06
CA GLY A 504 -11.70 -11.32 -22.12
C GLY A 504 -10.26 -11.82 -21.96
N ILE A 505 -10.04 -12.96 -21.29
CA ILE A 505 -8.68 -13.53 -21.17
C ILE A 505 -8.07 -13.95 -22.52
N LYS A 506 -8.88 -14.12 -23.56
CA LYS A 506 -8.42 -14.41 -24.92
C LYS A 506 -8.15 -13.14 -25.76
N ALA A 507 -8.47 -11.97 -25.21
CA ALA A 507 -8.35 -10.69 -25.90
C ALA A 507 -7.91 -9.58 -24.91
N ALA A 508 -6.82 -9.83 -24.20
CA ALA A 508 -6.28 -8.91 -23.21
C ALA A 508 -5.42 -7.82 -23.87
N LYS A 509 -5.83 -6.56 -23.73
CA LYS A 509 -5.12 -5.41 -24.31
C LYS A 509 -3.80 -5.17 -23.56
N GLY A 510 -2.68 -5.17 -24.26
CA GLY A 510 -1.34 -5.09 -23.68
C GLY A 510 -1.04 -6.20 -22.66
N GLY A 511 -1.78 -7.31 -22.70
CA GLY A 511 -1.69 -8.39 -21.70
C GLY A 511 -2.31 -8.04 -20.34
N ILE A 512 -3.08 -6.95 -20.23
CA ILE A 512 -3.68 -6.49 -18.98
C ILE A 512 -5.20 -6.70 -19.01
N ILE A 513 -5.73 -7.19 -17.88
CA ILE A 513 -7.17 -7.25 -17.61
C ILE A 513 -7.44 -6.57 -16.28
N ILE A 514 -8.33 -5.59 -16.29
CA ILE A 514 -8.77 -4.89 -15.07
C ILE A 514 -10.23 -5.28 -14.80
N VAL A 515 -10.48 -5.78 -13.60
CA VAL A 515 -11.82 -6.15 -13.12
C VAL A 515 -12.16 -5.30 -11.91
N MET A 516 -13.01 -4.31 -12.11
CA MET A 516 -13.52 -3.45 -11.06
C MET A 516 -14.89 -3.93 -10.62
N GLY A 517 -15.18 -3.88 -9.32
CA GLY A 517 -16.53 -4.19 -8.88
C GLY A 517 -16.73 -3.95 -7.39
N PRO A 518 -17.95 -3.63 -6.95
CA PRO A 518 -18.31 -3.54 -5.54
C PRO A 518 -18.02 -4.83 -4.75
N ALA A 519 -18.16 -4.76 -3.44
CA ALA A 519 -18.18 -5.95 -2.59
C ALA A 519 -19.30 -6.91 -2.98
N GLY A 520 -19.04 -8.23 -2.91
CA GLY A 520 -20.06 -9.26 -3.15
C GLY A 520 -20.33 -9.60 -4.63
N THR A 521 -19.60 -9.03 -5.59
CA THR A 521 -19.79 -9.30 -7.03
C THR A 521 -18.99 -10.51 -7.55
N GLY A 522 -18.32 -11.24 -6.66
CA GLY A 522 -17.60 -12.47 -6.99
C GLY A 522 -16.20 -12.27 -7.59
N LYS A 523 -15.54 -11.13 -7.34
CA LYS A 523 -14.15 -10.86 -7.81
C LYS A 523 -13.15 -11.94 -7.39
N THR A 524 -13.02 -12.18 -6.09
CA THR A 524 -12.07 -13.18 -5.54
C THR A 524 -12.39 -14.60 -6.02
N LEU A 525 -13.69 -14.93 -6.16
CA LEU A 525 -14.11 -16.23 -6.70
C LEU A 525 -13.70 -16.39 -8.18
N LEU A 526 -13.88 -15.34 -8.98
CA LEU A 526 -13.45 -15.30 -10.37
C LEU A 526 -11.92 -15.37 -10.49
N GLN A 527 -11.18 -14.69 -9.61
CA GLN A 527 -9.72 -14.81 -9.52
C GLN A 527 -9.31 -16.27 -9.27
N GLN A 528 -9.91 -16.94 -8.28
CA GLN A 528 -9.64 -18.35 -7.98
C GLN A 528 -9.90 -19.23 -9.21
N ALA A 529 -11.04 -19.02 -9.90
CA ALA A 529 -11.38 -19.73 -11.14
C ALA A 529 -10.28 -19.62 -12.17
N LEU A 530 -9.86 -18.39 -12.46
CA LEU A 530 -8.90 -18.11 -13.51
C LEU A 530 -7.51 -18.62 -13.11
N SER A 531 -7.10 -18.46 -11.86
CA SER A 531 -5.84 -19.03 -11.36
C SER A 531 -5.79 -20.55 -11.53
N ILE A 532 -6.86 -21.28 -11.14
CA ILE A 532 -6.93 -22.74 -11.32
C ILE A 532 -6.96 -23.11 -12.81
N TYR A 533 -7.70 -22.36 -13.62
CA TYR A 533 -7.77 -22.56 -15.06
C TYR A 533 -6.39 -22.43 -15.73
N PHE A 534 -5.63 -21.38 -15.44
CA PHE A 534 -4.27 -21.22 -15.98
C PHE A 534 -3.30 -22.29 -15.44
N TYR A 535 -3.46 -22.69 -14.18
CA TYR A 535 -2.70 -23.80 -13.62
C TYR A 535 -2.97 -25.11 -14.38
N LEU A 536 -4.23 -25.41 -14.72
CA LEU A 536 -4.62 -26.58 -15.51
C LEU A 536 -4.07 -26.57 -16.93
N LEU A 537 -3.86 -25.38 -17.50
CA LEU A 537 -3.24 -25.20 -18.80
C LEU A 537 -1.72 -25.37 -18.80
N GLY A 538 -1.09 -25.52 -17.63
CA GLY A 538 0.36 -25.68 -17.49
C GLY A 538 1.12 -24.39 -17.17
N PHE A 539 0.42 -23.24 -17.01
CA PHE A 539 1.09 -21.98 -16.66
C PHE A 539 1.59 -21.98 -15.21
N HIS A 540 2.60 -21.15 -14.98
CA HIS A 540 2.91 -20.66 -13.65
C HIS A 540 1.91 -19.56 -13.27
N VAL A 541 1.44 -19.58 -12.03
CA VAL A 541 0.42 -18.68 -11.50
C VAL A 541 0.98 -18.00 -10.26
N LEU A 542 1.08 -16.68 -10.31
CA LEU A 542 1.45 -15.85 -9.17
C LEU A 542 0.22 -15.08 -8.71
N ALA A 543 -0.34 -15.43 -7.57
CA ALA A 543 -1.48 -14.71 -6.98
C ALA A 543 -1.00 -13.81 -5.83
N LEU A 544 -1.23 -12.52 -6.01
CA LEU A 544 -0.74 -11.45 -5.15
C LEU A 544 -1.89 -10.68 -4.51
N ALA A 545 -1.63 -10.09 -3.35
CA ALA A 545 -2.51 -9.09 -2.74
C ALA A 545 -1.69 -8.12 -1.86
N PRO A 546 -2.18 -6.91 -1.55
CA PRO A 546 -1.41 -5.91 -0.82
C PRO A 546 -1.11 -6.25 0.64
N ALA A 547 -1.96 -7.02 1.32
CA ALA A 547 -1.78 -7.36 2.74
C ALA A 547 -1.79 -8.86 3.00
N ASN A 548 -1.04 -9.30 4.02
CA ASN A 548 -0.99 -10.71 4.43
C ASN A 548 -2.39 -11.27 4.70
N SER A 549 -3.28 -10.51 5.34
CA SER A 549 -4.66 -10.94 5.59
C SER A 549 -5.46 -11.23 4.32
N ASN A 550 -5.18 -10.52 3.22
CA ASN A 550 -5.83 -10.77 1.93
C ASN A 550 -5.35 -12.09 1.31
N VAL A 551 -4.03 -12.32 1.32
CA VAL A 551 -3.45 -13.55 0.76
C VAL A 551 -3.78 -14.76 1.62
N ASP A 552 -3.80 -14.61 2.94
CA ASP A 552 -4.16 -15.65 3.90
C ASP A 552 -5.62 -16.10 3.69
N HIS A 553 -6.53 -15.15 3.50
CA HIS A 553 -7.92 -15.45 3.16
C HIS A 553 -8.04 -16.21 1.82
N LEU A 554 -7.30 -15.79 0.78
CA LEU A 554 -7.24 -16.49 -0.50
C LEU A 554 -6.73 -17.93 -0.36
N ALA A 555 -5.66 -18.14 0.43
CA ALA A 555 -5.09 -19.46 0.69
C ALA A 555 -6.10 -20.40 1.38
N VAL A 556 -6.79 -19.91 2.42
CA VAL A 556 -7.83 -20.68 3.13
C VAL A 556 -8.98 -21.04 2.20
N GLN A 557 -9.44 -20.11 1.36
CA GLN A 557 -10.52 -20.38 0.41
C GLN A 557 -10.11 -21.42 -0.65
N LEU A 558 -8.92 -21.30 -1.24
CA LEU A 558 -8.40 -22.29 -2.18
C LEU A 558 -8.27 -23.67 -1.54
N GLY A 559 -7.80 -23.72 -0.29
CA GLY A 559 -7.71 -24.93 0.50
C GLY A 559 -9.06 -25.62 0.73
N LYS A 560 -10.11 -24.86 1.08
CA LYS A 560 -11.47 -25.39 1.23
C LYS A 560 -11.99 -26.00 -0.08
N ILE A 561 -11.71 -25.35 -1.22
CA ILE A 561 -12.11 -25.87 -2.54
C ILE A 561 -11.36 -27.19 -2.83
N LYS A 562 -10.08 -27.28 -2.45
CA LYS A 562 -9.27 -28.51 -2.56
C LYS A 562 -9.86 -29.66 -1.72
N GLU A 563 -10.23 -29.38 -0.48
CA GLU A 563 -10.80 -30.38 0.45
C GLU A 563 -12.17 -30.90 0.02
N CYS A 564 -12.98 -30.07 -0.66
CA CYS A 564 -14.29 -30.48 -1.17
C CYS A 564 -14.21 -31.40 -2.41
N GLY A 565 -13.02 -31.79 -2.86
CA GLY A 565 -12.82 -32.64 -4.05
C GLY A 565 -13.22 -31.98 -5.37
N GLN A 566 -13.41 -30.65 -5.37
CA GLN A 566 -13.80 -29.87 -6.55
C GLN A 566 -12.59 -29.46 -7.41
N LEU A 567 -11.37 -29.70 -6.93
CA LEU A 567 -10.13 -29.47 -7.65
C LEU A 567 -9.53 -30.77 -8.18
N PRO A 568 -8.76 -30.70 -9.28
CA PRO A 568 -7.86 -31.78 -9.66
C PRO A 568 -6.92 -32.11 -8.49
N SER A 569 -6.72 -33.40 -8.21
CA SER A 569 -5.81 -33.88 -7.15
C SER A 569 -4.38 -33.35 -7.28
N VAL A 570 -3.99 -32.96 -8.49
CA VAL A 570 -2.66 -32.44 -8.84
C VAL A 570 -2.44 -31.00 -8.37
N LEU A 571 -3.48 -30.23 -8.05
CA LEU A 571 -3.32 -28.82 -7.70
C LEU A 571 -2.62 -28.68 -6.35
N ASP A 572 -1.43 -28.10 -6.40
CA ASP A 572 -0.64 -27.73 -5.23
C ASP A 572 -0.24 -26.26 -5.31
N PHE A 573 -0.36 -25.55 -4.19
CA PHE A 573 -0.05 -24.13 -4.10
C PHE A 573 0.66 -23.83 -2.79
N ILE A 574 1.54 -22.82 -2.78
CA ILE A 574 2.32 -22.46 -1.60
C ILE A 574 2.09 -20.99 -1.24
N ARG A 575 1.78 -20.74 0.04
CA ARG A 575 1.73 -19.41 0.64
C ARG A 575 3.13 -18.98 1.11
N MET A 576 3.67 -17.96 0.47
CA MET A 576 4.98 -17.39 0.79
C MET A 576 4.87 -16.28 1.83
N TYR A 577 5.44 -16.51 3.00
CA TYR A 577 5.69 -15.49 4.02
C TYR A 577 7.10 -14.90 3.84
N PRO A 578 7.36 -13.67 4.31
CA PRO A 578 8.70 -13.11 4.26
C PRO A 578 9.69 -14.00 5.04
N SER A 579 10.91 -14.15 4.51
CA SER A 579 11.87 -15.12 5.04
C SER A 579 12.56 -14.61 6.31
N VAL A 580 12.98 -15.53 7.20
CA VAL A 580 13.80 -15.17 8.39
C VAL A 580 15.09 -14.45 7.99
N ARG A 581 15.64 -14.73 6.80
CA ARG A 581 16.83 -14.05 6.26
C ARG A 581 16.56 -12.58 5.93
N ASP A 582 15.37 -12.27 5.42
CA ASP A 582 14.97 -10.89 5.15
C ASP A 582 14.81 -10.07 6.46
N PHE A 583 14.70 -10.75 7.60
CA PHE A 583 14.56 -10.14 8.93
C PHE A 583 15.85 -10.06 9.74
N THR A 584 16.91 -10.75 9.34
CA THR A 584 18.21 -10.64 9.99
C THR A 584 18.92 -9.37 9.54
N PRO A 585 19.29 -8.46 10.47
CA PRO A 585 20.24 -7.39 10.21
C PRO A 585 21.43 -7.91 9.39
N LYS A 586 21.77 -7.25 8.28
CA LYS A 586 23.10 -7.47 7.68
C LYS A 586 24.13 -7.16 8.76
N GLU A 587 24.95 -8.14 9.11
CA GLU A 587 26.05 -7.91 10.02
C GLU A 587 27.00 -6.91 9.36
N ASP A 588 27.42 -5.87 10.10
CA ASP A 588 28.51 -5.00 9.64
C ASP A 588 29.74 -5.88 9.43
N GLU A 589 30.18 -6.01 8.18
CA GLU A 589 31.37 -6.82 7.82
C GLU A 589 32.62 -6.36 8.59
N ASP A 590 32.65 -5.11 9.07
CA ASP A 590 33.72 -4.54 9.89
C ASP A 590 33.78 -5.10 11.34
N ALA A 591 32.69 -5.69 11.85
CA ALA A 591 32.65 -6.28 13.20
C ALA A 591 33.20 -7.73 13.24
N ILE A 592 33.43 -8.35 12.08
CA ILE A 592 33.91 -9.74 11.94
C ILE A 592 35.42 -9.84 12.26
N GLY A 593 36.11 -8.71 12.40
CA GLY A 593 37.56 -8.65 12.56
C GLY A 593 38.14 -9.24 13.86
N ASN A 594 37.38 -9.47 14.94
CA ASN A 594 38.02 -9.73 16.25
C ASN A 594 37.37 -10.78 17.18
N ASN A 595 36.38 -11.57 16.76
CA ASN A 595 35.86 -12.62 17.66
C ASN A 595 35.41 -13.90 16.91
N PRO A 596 36.26 -14.94 16.84
CA PRO A 596 35.95 -16.19 16.12
C PRO A 596 34.84 -17.05 16.78
N ASN A 597 34.22 -16.60 17.87
CA ASN A 597 33.21 -17.34 18.64
C ASN A 597 31.76 -16.89 18.40
N LEU A 598 31.48 -16.01 17.43
CA LEU A 598 30.14 -15.42 17.20
C LEU A 598 29.15 -16.31 16.43
N ASN A 599 29.53 -17.52 15.97
CA ASN A 599 28.68 -18.41 15.18
C ASN A 599 27.78 -19.38 15.99
N LYS A 600 27.51 -19.12 17.27
CA LYS A 600 26.74 -20.03 18.16
C LYS A 600 25.21 -20.00 17.98
N HIS A 601 24.69 -19.63 16.81
CA HIS A 601 23.25 -19.63 16.54
C HIS A 601 22.85 -20.43 15.30
N SER A 602 22.92 -21.76 15.45
CA SER A 602 22.59 -22.74 14.41
C SER A 602 21.10 -22.91 14.12
N LEU A 603 20.19 -22.57 15.05
CA LEU A 603 18.75 -22.88 14.94
C LEU A 603 17.86 -21.77 14.35
N GLN A 604 18.37 -20.54 14.19
CA GLN A 604 17.56 -19.42 13.69
C GLN A 604 17.03 -19.66 12.27
N HIS A 605 17.83 -20.31 11.41
CA HIS A 605 17.44 -20.68 10.05
C HIS A 605 16.36 -21.76 9.98
N PHE A 606 16.05 -22.41 11.11
CA PHE A 606 15.00 -23.41 11.23
C PHE A 606 13.78 -22.87 11.97
N TYR A 607 13.75 -21.59 12.34
CA TYR A 607 12.67 -21.04 13.17
C TYR A 607 11.28 -21.27 12.57
N ASP A 608 11.14 -21.10 11.26
CA ASP A 608 9.87 -21.29 10.55
C ASP A 608 9.39 -22.74 10.60
N ILE A 609 10.26 -23.72 10.33
CA ILE A 609 9.91 -25.14 10.41
C ILE A 609 9.71 -25.63 11.85
N LEU A 610 10.48 -25.11 12.81
CA LEU A 610 10.31 -25.46 14.22
C LEU A 610 9.01 -24.88 14.80
N SER A 611 8.65 -23.65 14.42
CA SER A 611 7.32 -23.10 14.74
C SER A 611 6.21 -23.97 14.13
N ALA A 612 6.39 -24.41 12.88
CA ALA A 612 5.43 -25.30 12.23
C ALA A 612 5.24 -26.64 12.97
N VAL A 613 6.30 -27.19 13.59
CA VAL A 613 6.25 -28.39 14.43
C VAL A 613 5.49 -28.14 15.74
N ASP A 614 5.72 -26.98 16.38
CA ASP A 614 5.05 -26.63 17.64
C ASP A 614 3.55 -26.30 17.42
N ASP A 615 3.19 -25.73 16.26
CA ASP A 615 1.83 -25.27 15.92
C ASP A 615 0.88 -26.39 15.39
N ARG A 616 1.29 -27.67 15.48
CA ARG A 616 0.60 -28.85 14.88
C ARG A 616 -0.90 -29.00 15.19
N GLU A 617 -1.36 -28.59 16.37
CA GLU A 617 -2.75 -28.79 16.79
C GLU A 617 -3.63 -27.54 16.66
N THR A 618 -3.05 -26.34 16.64
CA THR A 618 -3.75 -25.06 16.71
C THR A 618 -4.07 -24.47 15.34
N ASP A 619 -3.30 -24.81 14.30
CA ASP A 619 -3.33 -24.13 12.99
C ASP A 619 -4.10 -24.87 11.87
N LYS A 620 -4.88 -25.91 12.17
CA LYS A 620 -5.59 -26.71 11.13
C LYS A 620 -6.49 -25.89 10.20
N ASP A 621 -7.07 -24.82 10.72
CA ASP A 621 -7.98 -23.90 10.01
C ASP A 621 -7.30 -22.56 9.62
N SER A 622 -5.99 -22.45 9.83
CA SER A 622 -5.20 -21.24 9.60
C SER A 622 -4.56 -21.24 8.20
N ALA A 623 -4.33 -20.04 7.65
CA ALA A 623 -3.62 -19.88 6.38
C ALA A 623 -2.17 -20.42 6.43
N ARG A 624 -1.58 -20.48 7.63
CA ARG A 624 -0.23 -21.02 7.85
C ARG A 624 -0.07 -22.47 7.42
N ARG A 625 -1.16 -23.25 7.44
CA ARG A 625 -1.20 -24.63 6.91
C ARG A 625 -0.75 -24.73 5.45
N TYR A 626 -0.97 -23.69 4.66
CA TYR A 626 -0.54 -23.61 3.26
C TYR A 626 0.84 -22.97 3.09
N GLY A 627 1.51 -22.62 4.19
CA GLY A 627 2.82 -21.98 4.19
C GLY A 627 3.94 -22.94 3.80
N LEU A 628 5.05 -22.39 3.29
CA LEU A 628 6.22 -23.18 2.88
C LEU A 628 6.76 -24.09 3.99
N ALA A 629 6.85 -23.59 5.24
CA ALA A 629 7.36 -24.39 6.36
C ALA A 629 6.48 -25.62 6.65
N GLN A 630 5.15 -25.47 6.59
CA GLN A 630 4.21 -26.58 6.73
C GLN A 630 4.28 -27.55 5.54
N ALA A 631 4.46 -27.04 4.32
CA ALA A 631 4.68 -27.88 3.15
C ALA A 631 5.96 -28.73 3.26
N VAL A 632 7.07 -28.13 3.74
CA VAL A 632 8.32 -28.86 4.00
C VAL A 632 8.13 -29.90 5.10
N LEU A 633 7.48 -29.54 6.21
CA LEU A 633 7.22 -30.47 7.31
C LEU A 633 6.38 -31.67 6.83
N HIS A 634 5.29 -31.40 6.11
CA HIS A 634 4.43 -32.44 5.54
C HIS A 634 5.20 -33.39 4.61
N ALA A 635 6.00 -32.84 3.69
CA ALA A 635 6.85 -33.60 2.78
C ALA A 635 7.91 -34.46 3.49
N ALA A 636 8.50 -33.92 4.56
CA ALA A 636 9.45 -34.65 5.37
C ALA A 636 8.78 -35.83 6.09
N GLU A 637 7.63 -35.62 6.72
CA GLU A 637 6.89 -36.63 7.50
C GLU A 637 6.32 -37.77 6.64
N HIS A 638 5.79 -37.45 5.46
CA HIS A 638 5.11 -38.43 4.60
C HIS A 638 6.05 -39.12 3.60
N HIS A 639 7.36 -38.88 3.72
CA HIS A 639 8.37 -39.45 2.85
C HIS A 639 8.15 -39.17 1.35
N THR A 640 7.53 -38.05 0.97
CA THR A 640 7.02 -37.81 -0.40
C THR A 640 8.11 -37.50 -1.42
N HIS A 641 9.27 -37.02 -0.99
CA HIS A 641 10.32 -36.56 -1.90
C HIS A 641 11.70 -37.16 -1.58
N ILE A 642 12.51 -37.26 -2.65
CA ILE A 642 13.92 -37.64 -2.66
C ILE A 642 14.67 -36.60 -3.48
N LEU A 643 15.81 -36.13 -2.97
CA LEU A 643 16.60 -35.08 -3.61
C LEU A 643 18.09 -35.36 -3.44
N LYS A 644 18.64 -36.17 -4.35
CA LYS A 644 20.05 -36.58 -4.33
C LYS A 644 20.91 -35.57 -5.06
N ARG A 645 21.67 -34.75 -4.32
CA ARG A 645 22.63 -33.79 -4.89
C ARG A 645 23.74 -33.46 -3.89
N ARG A 646 24.80 -32.78 -4.37
CA ARG A 646 25.79 -32.19 -3.45
C ARG A 646 25.18 -31.00 -2.73
N LEU A 647 25.39 -30.91 -1.41
CA LEU A 647 24.98 -29.75 -0.64
C LEU A 647 25.79 -28.53 -1.09
N ARG A 648 25.10 -27.39 -1.27
CA ARG A 648 25.70 -26.11 -1.66
C ARG A 648 25.44 -25.09 -0.54
N SER A 649 26.49 -24.41 -0.11
CA SER A 649 26.38 -23.28 0.81
C SER A 649 25.81 -22.07 0.07
N GLU A 650 25.41 -21.05 0.83
CA GLU A 650 24.93 -19.77 0.27
C GLU A 650 25.99 -19.07 -0.59
N THR A 651 27.27 -19.29 -0.31
CA THR A 651 28.41 -18.79 -1.09
C THR A 651 28.78 -19.67 -2.29
N GLY A 652 27.96 -20.68 -2.60
CA GLY A 652 28.17 -21.60 -3.72
C GLY A 652 29.24 -22.68 -3.47
N LYS A 653 29.83 -22.75 -2.27
CA LYS A 653 30.79 -23.80 -1.93
C LYS A 653 30.07 -25.14 -1.78
N THR A 654 30.52 -26.15 -2.52
CA THR A 654 30.02 -27.52 -2.36
C THR A 654 30.73 -28.22 -1.22
N GLN A 655 29.99 -28.90 -0.36
CA GLN A 655 30.55 -29.67 0.75
C GLN A 655 30.18 -31.16 0.62
N GLY A 656 31.18 -32.03 0.75
CA GLY A 656 30.98 -33.49 0.81
C GLY A 656 30.52 -34.16 -0.50
N GLY A 657 30.02 -35.40 -0.36
CA GLY A 657 29.51 -36.23 -1.45
C GLY A 657 28.06 -35.91 -1.83
N VAL A 658 27.49 -36.69 -2.76
CA VAL A 658 26.05 -36.61 -3.10
C VAL A 658 25.26 -37.20 -1.93
N VAL A 659 24.36 -36.41 -1.36
CA VAL A 659 23.48 -36.82 -0.25
C VAL A 659 22.03 -36.56 -0.61
N ASN A 660 21.11 -37.21 0.09
CA ASN A 660 19.69 -36.88 -0.01
C ASN A 660 19.35 -35.76 0.99
N ALA A 661 19.06 -34.56 0.49
CA ALA A 661 18.75 -33.41 1.34
C ALA A 661 17.52 -33.67 2.24
N TRP A 662 16.52 -34.39 1.74
CA TRP A 662 15.32 -34.72 2.51
C TRP A 662 15.60 -35.69 3.67
N ASP A 663 16.54 -36.63 3.49
CA ASP A 663 16.88 -37.58 4.57
C ASP A 663 17.62 -36.87 5.71
N LEU A 664 18.50 -35.92 5.39
CA LEU A 664 19.17 -35.09 6.39
C LEU A 664 18.18 -34.21 7.17
N LEU A 665 17.18 -33.64 6.50
CA LEU A 665 16.14 -32.88 7.16
C LEU A 665 15.28 -33.75 8.08
N ARG A 666 14.91 -34.96 7.64
CA ARG A 666 14.18 -35.94 8.47
C ARG A 666 14.99 -36.35 9.69
N GLU A 667 16.29 -36.54 9.55
CA GLU A 667 17.18 -36.83 10.67
C GLU A 667 17.15 -35.70 11.71
N PHE A 668 17.26 -34.45 11.26
CA PHE A 668 17.17 -33.27 12.12
C PHE A 668 15.83 -33.19 12.87
N LEU A 669 14.70 -33.33 12.16
CA LEU A 669 13.36 -33.29 12.75
C LEU A 669 13.12 -34.47 13.72
N GLY A 670 13.68 -35.64 13.41
CA GLY A 670 13.64 -36.82 14.28
C GLY A 670 14.36 -36.56 15.60
N LYS A 671 15.58 -36.00 15.56
CA LYS A 671 16.31 -35.58 16.77
C LYS A 671 15.53 -34.53 17.57
N TRP A 672 14.96 -33.52 16.90
CA TRP A 672 14.14 -32.50 17.57
C TRP A 672 12.91 -33.08 18.27
N SER A 673 12.21 -34.02 17.63
CA SER A 673 10.97 -34.60 18.12
C SER A 673 11.16 -35.56 19.31
N ARG A 674 12.32 -36.22 19.43
CA ARG A 674 12.61 -37.13 20.55
C ARG A 674 12.79 -36.44 21.90
N GLY A 675 13.12 -35.15 21.90
CA GLY A 675 13.28 -34.37 23.13
C GLY A 675 14.47 -34.81 23.99
N GLY A 676 14.58 -34.28 25.22
CA GLY A 676 15.65 -34.63 26.15
C GLY A 676 17.05 -34.22 25.65
N MET A 677 18.03 -35.12 25.83
CA MET A 677 19.44 -34.90 25.47
C MET A 677 19.63 -34.58 23.99
N ASP A 678 18.86 -35.18 23.07
CA ASP A 678 18.92 -34.86 21.62
C ASP A 678 18.57 -33.40 21.33
N ARG A 679 17.59 -32.82 22.06
CA ARG A 679 17.17 -31.43 21.88
C ARG A 679 18.15 -30.47 22.57
N GLU A 680 18.75 -30.90 23.68
CA GLU A 680 19.82 -30.17 24.36
C GLU A 680 21.11 -30.17 23.53
N ASP A 681 21.49 -31.27 22.88
CA ASP A 681 22.65 -31.36 22.00
C ASP A 681 22.50 -30.45 20.77
N LEU A 682 21.31 -30.44 20.14
CA LEU A 682 21.00 -29.49 19.07
C LEU A 682 21.05 -28.02 19.53
N ARG A 683 20.75 -27.75 20.80
CA ARG A 683 20.79 -26.39 21.40
C ARG A 683 22.18 -25.99 21.91
N SER A 684 22.97 -26.95 22.41
CA SER A 684 24.22 -26.74 23.14
C SER A 684 25.48 -27.00 22.31
N GLY A 685 25.35 -27.66 21.16
CA GLY A 685 26.41 -27.78 20.16
C GLY A 685 26.55 -29.19 19.59
N CYS A 686 25.78 -29.51 18.53
CA CYS A 686 26.30 -30.37 17.47
C CYS A 686 27.55 -29.72 16.87
N ASP A 687 28.46 -30.51 16.26
CA ASP A 687 29.57 -29.92 15.52
C ASP A 687 29.04 -28.93 14.44
N ASP A 688 29.73 -27.80 14.27
CA ASP A 688 29.29 -26.72 13.37
C ASP A 688 29.09 -27.21 11.94
N SER A 689 29.88 -28.22 11.53
CA SER A 689 29.81 -28.87 10.22
C SER A 689 28.50 -29.65 10.00
N THR A 690 27.92 -30.23 11.05
CA THR A 690 26.68 -31.00 11.02
C THR A 690 25.48 -30.08 11.00
N MET A 691 25.49 -29.01 11.82
CA MET A 691 24.45 -27.99 11.76
C MET A 691 24.43 -27.26 10.41
N GLU A 692 25.60 -26.94 9.86
CA GLU A 692 25.69 -26.36 8.51
C GLU A 692 25.14 -27.31 7.45
N ARG A 693 25.44 -28.62 7.55
CA ARG A 693 24.84 -29.63 6.66
C ARG A 693 23.32 -29.66 6.75
N TYR A 694 22.73 -29.62 7.96
CA TYR A 694 21.27 -29.53 8.11
C TYR A 694 20.70 -28.24 7.52
N ARG A 695 21.40 -27.11 7.69
CA ARG A 695 20.97 -25.81 7.15
C ARG A 695 20.95 -25.82 5.62
N MET A 696 22.02 -26.33 5.01
CA MET A 696 22.12 -26.49 3.57
C MET A 696 21.04 -27.45 3.05
N ALA A 697 20.80 -28.55 3.75
CA ALA A 697 19.75 -29.51 3.40
C ALA A 697 18.36 -28.87 3.46
N TYR A 698 18.04 -28.14 4.54
CA TYR A 698 16.76 -27.45 4.69
C TYR A 698 16.55 -26.40 3.59
N ALA A 699 17.56 -25.56 3.30
CA ALA A 699 17.51 -24.58 2.23
C ALA A 699 17.26 -25.24 0.85
N GLN A 700 17.90 -26.38 0.59
CA GLN A 700 17.68 -27.14 -0.64
C GLN A 700 16.29 -27.81 -0.70
N CYS A 701 15.74 -28.27 0.42
CA CYS A 701 14.38 -28.81 0.45
C CYS A 701 13.34 -27.73 0.14
N ARG A 702 13.52 -26.52 0.69
CA ARG A 702 12.68 -25.34 0.39
C ARG A 702 12.77 -24.95 -1.09
N ALA A 703 13.99 -24.84 -1.62
CA ALA A 703 14.22 -24.56 -3.04
C ALA A 703 13.52 -25.58 -3.96
N HIS A 704 13.55 -26.86 -3.58
CA HIS A 704 12.90 -27.93 -4.34
C HIS A 704 11.38 -27.81 -4.35
N LEU A 705 10.74 -27.50 -3.21
CA LEU A 705 9.30 -27.27 -3.19
C LEU A 705 8.91 -26.00 -3.97
N ILE A 706 9.69 -24.94 -3.88
CA ILE A 706 9.41 -23.69 -4.61
C ILE A 706 9.56 -23.90 -6.12
N GLY A 707 10.70 -24.45 -6.55
CA GLY A 707 11.00 -24.67 -7.96
C GLY A 707 10.14 -25.73 -8.63
N GLY A 708 9.69 -26.73 -7.86
CA GLY A 708 8.76 -27.77 -8.31
C GLY A 708 7.30 -27.32 -8.38
N ASN A 709 6.95 -26.14 -7.87
CA ASN A 709 5.56 -25.69 -7.75
C ASN A 709 5.25 -24.51 -8.68
N ARG A 710 4.12 -24.61 -9.40
CA ARG A 710 3.69 -23.60 -10.38
C ARG A 710 2.77 -22.53 -9.80
N PHE A 711 2.19 -22.71 -8.61
CA PHE A 711 1.18 -21.82 -8.04
C PHE A 711 1.64 -21.21 -6.71
N MET A 712 2.01 -19.93 -6.75
CA MET A 712 2.52 -19.19 -5.60
C MET A 712 1.55 -18.11 -5.14
N LEU A 713 1.40 -17.97 -3.82
CA LEU A 713 0.60 -16.95 -3.14
C LEU A 713 1.51 -16.05 -2.29
N ALA A 714 1.65 -14.78 -2.64
CA ALA A 714 2.52 -13.84 -1.93
C ALA A 714 1.84 -12.48 -1.74
N THR A 715 2.37 -11.62 -0.87
CA THR A 715 1.99 -10.20 -0.93
C THR A 715 2.74 -9.53 -2.07
N THR A 716 2.20 -8.45 -2.64
CA THR A 716 2.89 -7.69 -3.71
C THR A 716 4.24 -7.15 -3.26
N GLY A 717 4.34 -6.69 -2.00
CA GLY A 717 5.62 -6.28 -1.39
C GLY A 717 6.64 -7.41 -1.22
N ASN A 718 6.20 -8.67 -1.15
CA ASN A 718 7.06 -9.86 -1.04
C ASN A 718 7.21 -10.61 -2.37
N ALA A 719 6.75 -10.04 -3.47
CA ALA A 719 6.87 -10.67 -4.79
C ALA A 719 8.33 -10.87 -5.20
N ARG A 720 9.30 -10.17 -4.60
CA ARG A 720 10.75 -10.37 -4.80
C ARG A 720 11.47 -10.97 -3.60
N ALA A 721 10.76 -11.68 -2.72
CA ALA A 721 11.39 -12.40 -1.62
C ALA A 721 12.51 -13.32 -2.15
N SER A 722 13.66 -13.35 -1.50
CA SER A 722 14.88 -14.02 -2.00
C SER A 722 14.63 -15.47 -2.42
N GLU A 723 13.81 -16.20 -1.68
CA GLU A 723 13.47 -17.59 -1.97
C GLU A 723 12.68 -17.78 -3.25
N LEU A 724 11.71 -16.90 -3.50
CA LEU A 724 10.92 -16.91 -4.73
C LEU A 724 11.80 -16.48 -5.90
N TYR A 725 12.57 -15.40 -5.71
CA TYR A 725 13.49 -14.85 -6.71
C TYR A 725 14.53 -15.86 -7.21
N HIS A 726 15.12 -16.68 -6.33
CA HIS A 726 16.18 -17.60 -6.74
C HIS A 726 15.68 -18.95 -7.27
N ASN A 727 14.51 -19.41 -6.85
CA ASN A 727 14.09 -20.80 -7.08
C ASN A 727 12.82 -20.94 -7.94
N TRP A 728 11.98 -19.92 -8.03
CA TRP A 728 10.75 -20.00 -8.80
C TRP A 728 10.98 -19.65 -10.27
N TYR A 729 10.24 -20.30 -11.17
CA TYR A 729 10.40 -20.12 -12.62
C TYR A 729 11.83 -20.41 -13.14
N SER A 730 12.60 -21.25 -12.42
CA SER A 730 13.92 -21.71 -12.85
C SER A 730 13.86 -22.49 -14.18
N PRO A 731 14.99 -22.64 -14.89
CA PRO A 731 15.04 -23.48 -16.09
C PRO A 731 14.52 -24.90 -15.83
N GLU A 732 13.83 -25.48 -16.82
CA GLU A 732 13.20 -26.81 -16.72
C GLU A 732 14.18 -27.90 -16.27
N SER A 733 15.45 -27.80 -16.67
CA SER A 733 16.52 -28.71 -16.28
C SER A 733 16.82 -28.77 -14.78
N GLU A 734 16.42 -27.76 -13.99
CA GLU A 734 16.69 -27.71 -12.55
C GLU A 734 15.66 -28.51 -11.74
N TRP A 735 14.38 -28.46 -12.12
CA TRP A 735 13.26 -29.02 -11.32
C TRP A 735 12.25 -29.86 -12.09
N ASP A 736 12.47 -30.12 -13.39
CA ASP A 736 11.54 -30.86 -14.26
C ASP A 736 10.14 -30.22 -14.37
N VAL A 737 10.12 -28.88 -14.39
CA VAL A 737 8.89 -28.08 -14.54
C VAL A 737 8.95 -27.28 -15.84
N LYS A 738 8.08 -27.65 -16.79
CA LYS A 738 7.95 -26.95 -18.08
C LYS A 738 7.50 -25.49 -17.90
N ARG A 739 8.13 -24.57 -18.62
CA ARG A 739 7.82 -23.13 -18.61
C ARG A 739 6.93 -22.73 -19.78
N VAL A 740 5.61 -22.87 -19.61
CA VAL A 740 4.61 -22.43 -20.60
C VAL A 740 4.46 -20.90 -20.64
N GLY A 741 4.62 -20.26 -19.48
CA GLY A 741 4.45 -18.83 -19.25
C GLY A 741 3.94 -18.56 -17.83
N VAL A 742 3.84 -17.29 -17.45
CA VAL A 742 3.39 -16.84 -16.12
C VAL A 742 2.14 -15.97 -16.26
N VAL A 743 1.12 -16.20 -15.44
CA VAL A 743 0.00 -15.26 -15.29
C VAL A 743 -0.01 -14.72 -13.87
N VAL A 744 0.00 -13.39 -13.76
CA VAL A 744 0.00 -12.69 -12.48
C VAL A 744 -1.42 -12.24 -12.15
N PHE A 745 -1.92 -12.63 -10.99
CA PHE A 745 -3.20 -12.21 -10.44
C PHE A 745 -2.95 -11.26 -9.28
N VAL A 746 -3.67 -10.14 -9.20
CA VAL A 746 -3.54 -9.19 -8.10
C VAL A 746 -4.93 -8.90 -7.54
N ASP A 747 -5.23 -9.43 -6.35
CA ASP A 747 -6.46 -9.12 -5.61
C ASP A 747 -6.31 -7.80 -4.86
N GLU A 748 -7.42 -7.09 -4.66
CA GLU A 748 -7.47 -5.80 -3.98
C GLU A 748 -6.45 -4.78 -4.53
N ALA A 749 -6.15 -4.83 -5.84
CA ALA A 749 -5.17 -3.99 -6.52
C ALA A 749 -5.46 -2.49 -6.39
N ALA A 750 -6.73 -2.11 -6.17
CA ALA A 750 -7.15 -0.73 -5.90
C ALA A 750 -6.72 -0.20 -4.52
N LYS A 751 -6.16 -1.05 -3.65
CA LYS A 751 -5.60 -0.72 -2.33
C LYS A 751 -4.08 -0.70 -2.33
N ASP A 752 -3.42 -1.06 -3.43
CA ASP A 752 -1.96 -1.18 -3.48
C ASP A 752 -1.27 0.01 -4.15
N VAL A 753 -0.04 0.29 -3.74
CA VAL A 753 0.80 1.30 -4.37
C VAL A 753 1.26 0.77 -5.73
N GLU A 754 1.19 1.60 -6.77
CA GLU A 754 1.45 1.20 -8.15
C GLU A 754 2.78 0.44 -8.35
N VAL A 755 3.88 0.89 -7.72
CA VAL A 755 5.19 0.24 -7.85
C VAL A 755 5.20 -1.21 -7.30
N ASN A 756 4.36 -1.52 -6.29
CA ASN A 756 4.29 -2.87 -5.73
C ASN A 756 3.61 -3.84 -6.70
N VAL A 757 2.63 -3.37 -7.47
CA VAL A 757 1.97 -4.18 -8.50
C VAL A 757 2.98 -4.54 -9.60
N TRP A 758 3.78 -3.57 -10.04
CA TRP A 758 4.85 -3.80 -11.02
C TRP A 758 5.93 -4.77 -10.53
N SER A 759 6.19 -4.82 -9.22
CA SER A 759 7.22 -5.71 -8.63
C SER A 759 7.05 -7.18 -9.02
N GLY A 760 5.80 -7.68 -8.97
CA GLY A 760 5.47 -9.05 -9.37
C GLY A 760 5.45 -9.28 -10.89
N VAL A 761 5.39 -8.21 -11.68
CA VAL A 761 5.30 -8.27 -13.16
C VAL A 761 6.68 -8.20 -13.80
N VAL A 762 7.54 -7.30 -13.33
CA VAL A 762 8.86 -7.03 -13.93
C VAL A 762 10.02 -7.60 -13.12
N CYS A 763 9.78 -8.61 -12.29
CA CYS A 763 10.87 -9.31 -11.61
C CYS A 763 11.80 -10.01 -12.62
N GLU A 764 13.10 -9.82 -12.46
CA GLU A 764 14.17 -10.29 -13.36
C GLU A 764 14.02 -11.78 -13.69
N GLN A 765 13.69 -12.58 -12.66
CA GLN A 765 13.66 -14.02 -12.75
C GLN A 765 12.56 -14.56 -13.69
N TRP A 766 11.40 -13.89 -13.78
CA TRP A 766 10.24 -14.39 -14.54
C TRP A 766 9.55 -13.36 -15.42
N SER A 767 10.01 -12.12 -15.47
CA SER A 767 9.37 -11.04 -16.25
C SER A 767 9.27 -11.33 -17.74
N SER A 768 10.27 -12.02 -18.30
CA SER A 768 10.22 -12.54 -19.67
C SER A 768 9.09 -13.55 -19.84
N GLY A 769 8.82 -14.33 -18.79
CA GLY A 769 7.77 -15.33 -18.65
C GLY A 769 6.33 -14.81 -18.63
N VAL A 770 6.11 -13.57 -18.19
CA VAL A 770 4.77 -13.06 -17.89
C VAL A 770 3.95 -12.96 -19.18
N ARG A 771 2.85 -13.70 -19.30
CA ARG A 771 1.95 -13.61 -20.44
C ARG A 771 0.88 -12.54 -20.25
N GLY A 772 0.42 -12.36 -19.02
CA GLY A 772 -0.54 -11.32 -18.68
C GLY A 772 -0.75 -11.11 -17.20
N VAL A 773 -1.45 -10.02 -16.88
CA VAL A 773 -1.76 -9.58 -15.53
C VAL A 773 -3.26 -9.35 -15.42
N VAL A 774 -3.88 -9.94 -14.41
CA VAL A 774 -5.31 -9.77 -14.11
C VAL A 774 -5.45 -9.12 -12.74
N MET A 775 -5.94 -7.89 -12.72
CA MET A 775 -6.10 -7.08 -11.51
C MET A 775 -7.57 -7.01 -11.09
N PHE A 776 -7.84 -7.28 -9.82
CA PHE A 776 -9.16 -7.15 -9.22
C PHE A 776 -9.16 -6.01 -8.20
N GLY A 777 -10.20 -5.18 -8.20
CA GLY A 777 -10.27 -4.06 -7.26
C GLY A 777 -11.64 -3.41 -7.14
N ASP A 778 -11.70 -2.41 -6.26
CA ASP A 778 -12.86 -1.54 -6.05
C ASP A 778 -12.38 -0.11 -5.76
N ASP A 779 -12.62 0.82 -6.69
CA ASP A 779 -12.22 2.23 -6.60
C ASP A 779 -13.01 3.03 -5.56
N LYS A 780 -13.98 2.40 -4.88
CA LYS A 780 -14.80 3.00 -3.83
C LYS A 780 -14.53 2.42 -2.43
N GLN A 781 -13.56 1.51 -2.30
CA GLN A 781 -13.09 0.98 -1.00
C GLN A 781 -11.78 1.67 -0.58
N LEU A 782 -10.93 0.99 0.20
CA LEU A 782 -9.70 1.57 0.74
C LEU A 782 -8.67 1.84 -0.35
N LYS A 783 -8.10 3.04 -0.28
CA LYS A 783 -6.88 3.44 -1.00
C LYS A 783 -5.63 2.94 -0.26
N PRO A 784 -4.45 2.97 -0.89
CA PRO A 784 -3.20 2.70 -0.19
C PRO A 784 -3.05 3.59 1.04
N THR A 785 -2.51 3.03 2.12
CA THR A 785 -2.24 3.79 3.33
C THR A 785 -0.98 4.63 3.13
N ASN A 786 -1.16 5.84 2.62
CA ASN A 786 -0.11 6.83 2.53
C ASN A 786 0.14 7.43 3.93
N THR A 787 1.26 7.04 4.55
CA THR A 787 1.68 7.52 5.88
C THR A 787 2.61 8.73 5.81
N CYS A 788 2.93 9.21 4.61
CA CYS A 788 3.83 10.33 4.43
C CYS A 788 3.20 11.65 4.89
N SER A 789 4.07 12.63 5.15
CA SER A 789 3.66 13.96 5.58
C SER A 789 2.72 14.62 4.57
N ARG A 790 1.58 15.08 5.07
CA ARG A 790 0.61 15.88 4.30
C ARG A 790 0.37 17.19 5.04
N GLY A 791 0.16 18.26 4.28
CA GLY A 791 -0.14 19.58 4.84
C GLY A 791 0.71 20.68 4.22
N ARG A 792 0.95 21.77 4.97
CA ARG A 792 1.78 22.90 4.53
C ARG A 792 3.22 22.48 4.24
N ILE A 793 3.70 21.43 4.90
CA ILE A 793 5.01 20.80 4.69
C ILE A 793 4.78 19.49 3.97
N ASN A 794 5.38 19.34 2.81
CA ASN A 794 5.45 18.06 2.13
C ASN A 794 6.88 17.89 1.62
N PHE A 795 7.59 16.89 2.15
CA PHE A 795 8.96 16.57 1.73
C PHE A 795 8.98 15.77 0.43
N ASN A 796 7.85 15.17 0.06
CA ASN A 796 7.69 14.35 -1.14
C ASN A 796 6.86 15.08 -2.20
N ALA A 797 7.51 15.64 -3.23
CA ALA A 797 6.80 16.32 -4.30
C ALA A 797 5.81 15.45 -5.08
N PHE A 798 5.96 14.12 -5.02
CA PHE A 798 5.08 13.14 -5.62
C PHE A 798 4.29 12.36 -4.56
N ASN A 799 4.08 12.91 -3.36
CA ASN A 799 3.35 12.21 -2.29
C ASN A 799 1.98 11.68 -2.76
N GLY A 800 1.27 12.45 -3.58
CA GLY A 800 -0.01 12.03 -4.16
C GLY A 800 0.08 10.78 -5.04
N ARG A 801 1.26 10.45 -5.57
CA ARG A 801 1.49 9.22 -6.34
C ARG A 801 1.29 7.96 -5.50
N LEU A 802 1.58 8.04 -4.19
CA LEU A 802 1.37 6.91 -3.27
C LEU A 802 -0.12 6.57 -3.08
N ASP A 803 -1.03 7.49 -3.40
CA ASP A 803 -2.48 7.29 -3.32
C ASP A 803 -3.12 6.80 -4.61
N ILE A 804 -2.40 6.88 -5.73
CA ILE A 804 -2.88 6.52 -7.05
C ILE A 804 -2.44 5.08 -7.32
N THR A 805 -3.41 4.18 -7.47
CA THR A 805 -3.15 2.77 -7.75
C THR A 805 -3.12 2.54 -9.26
N LEU A 806 -2.36 1.54 -9.70
CA LEU A 806 -2.27 1.18 -11.13
C LEU A 806 -3.65 0.99 -11.77
N PRO A 807 -4.57 0.16 -11.26
CA PRO A 807 -5.86 -0.05 -11.91
C PRO A 807 -6.73 1.22 -11.92
N CYS A 808 -6.72 2.02 -10.85
CA CYS A 808 -7.49 3.27 -10.81
C CYS A 808 -6.97 4.27 -11.84
N ARG A 809 -5.64 4.43 -11.91
CA ARG A 809 -4.97 5.32 -12.87
C ARG A 809 -5.29 4.94 -14.32
N LEU A 810 -5.18 3.65 -14.63
CA LEU A 810 -5.47 3.16 -15.97
C LEU A 810 -6.94 3.38 -16.35
N VAL A 811 -7.86 3.05 -15.44
CA VAL A 811 -9.31 3.21 -15.66
C VAL A 811 -9.73 4.67 -15.78
N GLU A 812 -9.17 5.57 -14.98
CA GLU A 812 -9.47 7.00 -15.05
C GLU A 812 -9.07 7.61 -16.41
N GLU A 813 -8.00 7.12 -17.03
CA GLU A 813 -7.53 7.53 -18.35
C GLU A 813 -8.15 6.71 -19.52
N GLY A 814 -9.18 5.91 -19.22
CA GLY A 814 -9.99 5.24 -20.23
C GLY A 814 -9.52 3.83 -20.62
N PHE A 815 -8.54 3.24 -19.93
CA PHE A 815 -8.10 1.88 -20.23
C PHE A 815 -9.27 0.87 -20.12
N PRO A 816 -9.39 -0.11 -21.04
CA PRO A 816 -10.50 -1.06 -21.03
C PRO A 816 -10.52 -1.89 -19.75
N HIS A 817 -11.69 -1.94 -19.13
CA HIS A 817 -11.90 -2.68 -17.89
C HIS A 817 -13.30 -3.29 -17.87
N TYR A 818 -13.43 -4.34 -17.07
CA TYR A 818 -14.70 -4.99 -16.80
C TYR A 818 -15.27 -4.44 -15.50
N ARG A 819 -16.58 -4.20 -15.47
CA ARG A 819 -17.32 -3.88 -14.25
C ARG A 819 -18.25 -5.02 -13.86
N LEU A 820 -18.04 -5.58 -12.68
CA LEU A 820 -18.98 -6.50 -12.05
C LEU A 820 -19.90 -5.67 -11.15
N LEU A 821 -21.20 -5.67 -11.41
CA LEU A 821 -22.23 -4.86 -10.73
C LEU A 821 -23.35 -5.69 -10.14
N GLU A 822 -23.43 -7.00 -10.42
CA GLU A 822 -24.38 -7.89 -9.75
C GLU A 822 -23.77 -8.44 -8.45
N GLN A 823 -24.28 -8.02 -7.29
CA GLN A 823 -23.85 -8.49 -5.97
C GLN A 823 -24.70 -9.67 -5.51
N ARG A 824 -24.08 -10.67 -4.88
CA ARG A 824 -24.74 -11.88 -4.35
C ARG A 824 -24.41 -12.16 -2.88
N ARG A 825 -23.88 -11.16 -2.18
CA ARG A 825 -23.43 -11.27 -0.78
C ARG A 825 -24.47 -10.76 0.19
N MET A 826 -24.84 -9.49 0.02
CA MET A 826 -25.62 -8.72 0.97
C MET A 826 -27.11 -8.94 0.71
N HIS A 827 -27.90 -9.04 1.77
CA HIS A 827 -29.34 -8.85 1.64
C HIS A 827 -29.65 -7.46 1.07
N GLN A 828 -30.69 -7.35 0.24
CA GLN A 828 -31.08 -6.11 -0.45
C GLN A 828 -31.28 -4.91 0.50
N SER A 829 -31.67 -5.14 1.76
CA SER A 829 -31.78 -4.04 2.74
C SER A 829 -30.41 -3.44 3.10
N ILE A 830 -29.35 -4.26 3.18
CA ILE A 830 -27.98 -3.84 3.46
C ILE A 830 -27.36 -3.16 2.24
N SER A 831 -27.54 -3.74 1.03
CA SER A 831 -26.91 -3.23 -0.20
C SER A 831 -27.44 -1.85 -0.63
N ARG A 832 -28.66 -1.48 -0.23
CA ARG A 832 -29.31 -0.20 -0.58
C ARG A 832 -28.47 1.04 -0.24
N PHE A 833 -27.94 1.13 0.99
CA PHE A 833 -27.17 2.31 1.40
C PHE A 833 -25.85 2.42 0.62
N PRO A 834 -24.97 1.39 0.58
CA PRO A 834 -23.75 1.44 -0.21
C PRO A 834 -24.01 1.70 -1.71
N ASN A 835 -25.05 1.10 -2.28
CA ASN A 835 -25.41 1.29 -3.68
C ASN A 835 -25.70 2.77 -3.98
N ARG A 836 -26.52 3.41 -3.14
CA ARG A 836 -26.89 4.81 -3.30
C ARG A 836 -25.72 5.76 -3.01
N GLU A 837 -25.00 5.55 -1.91
CA GLU A 837 -23.98 6.49 -1.44
C GLU A 837 -22.67 6.38 -2.25
N PHE A 838 -22.20 5.17 -2.55
CA PHE A 838 -20.87 4.96 -3.15
C PHE A 838 -20.92 4.59 -4.63
N TYR A 839 -21.96 3.88 -5.07
CA TYR A 839 -22.04 3.30 -6.42
C TYR A 839 -23.09 3.94 -7.33
N LYS A 840 -23.68 5.08 -6.92
CA LYS A 840 -24.63 5.88 -7.71
C LYS A 840 -25.84 5.06 -8.24
N GLY A 841 -26.32 4.09 -7.46
CA GLY A 841 -27.47 3.26 -7.84
C GLY A 841 -27.19 2.19 -8.91
N LYS A 842 -25.93 1.96 -9.28
CA LYS A 842 -25.55 1.03 -10.37
C LYS A 842 -25.45 -0.43 -9.92
N LEU A 843 -25.34 -0.70 -8.62
CA LEU A 843 -25.25 -2.05 -8.08
C LEU A 843 -26.62 -2.74 -8.19
N ARG A 844 -26.63 -4.02 -8.58
CA ARG A 844 -27.83 -4.83 -8.72
C ARG A 844 -27.75 -6.05 -7.81
N ASP A 845 -28.86 -6.41 -7.22
CA ASP A 845 -28.97 -7.57 -6.34
C ASP A 845 -29.22 -8.83 -7.20
N GLY A 846 -28.41 -9.87 -7.01
CA GLY A 846 -28.52 -11.16 -7.70
C GLY A 846 -29.41 -12.16 -6.95
N GLY A 847 -29.60 -13.36 -7.50
CA GLY A 847 -30.47 -14.38 -6.89
C GLY A 847 -30.07 -14.73 -5.45
N GLY A 848 -31.06 -14.80 -4.56
CA GLY A 848 -30.91 -15.20 -3.16
C GLY A 848 -30.66 -14.06 -2.16
N THR A 849 -30.53 -12.81 -2.61
CA THR A 849 -30.29 -11.65 -1.73
C THR A 849 -31.56 -11.08 -1.10
N ASP A 850 -32.71 -11.67 -1.36
CA ASP A 850 -34.03 -11.31 -0.87
C ASP A 850 -34.64 -12.38 0.04
N LEU A 851 -33.90 -13.47 0.31
CA LEU A 851 -34.35 -14.55 1.17
C LEU A 851 -34.53 -14.07 2.62
N PRO A 852 -35.62 -14.49 3.30
CA PRO A 852 -35.86 -14.18 4.71
C PRO A 852 -34.72 -14.61 5.64
N LEU A 853 -34.52 -13.89 6.75
CA LEU A 853 -33.39 -14.14 7.64
C LEU A 853 -33.46 -15.54 8.26
N ASP A 854 -34.65 -15.99 8.64
CA ASP A 854 -34.84 -17.31 9.24
C ASP A 854 -34.65 -18.46 8.25
N GLU A 855 -34.75 -18.23 6.93
CA GLU A 855 -34.39 -19.23 5.92
C GLU A 855 -32.87 -19.39 5.83
N ARG A 856 -32.12 -18.28 5.97
CA ARG A 856 -30.65 -18.26 5.95
C ARG A 856 -30.06 -18.77 7.27
N LEU A 857 -30.57 -18.27 8.38
CA LEU A 857 -30.09 -18.50 9.74
C LEU A 857 -31.28 -18.66 10.69
N PRO A 858 -31.83 -19.90 10.78
CA PRO A 858 -33.00 -20.18 11.61
C PRO A 858 -32.84 -19.70 13.04
N GLY A 859 -33.84 -18.97 13.55
CA GLY A 859 -33.89 -18.51 14.93
C GLY A 859 -33.18 -17.18 15.19
N LEU A 860 -32.32 -16.72 14.27
CA LEU A 860 -31.58 -15.47 14.44
C LEU A 860 -32.53 -14.27 14.46
N SER A 861 -33.57 -14.25 13.62
CA SER A 861 -34.54 -13.14 13.59
C SER A 861 -35.20 -12.94 14.95
N LYS A 862 -35.71 -14.03 15.55
CA LYS A 862 -36.33 -14.02 16.89
C LYS A 862 -35.36 -13.51 17.96
N ILE A 863 -34.11 -13.94 17.91
CA ILE A 863 -33.09 -13.55 18.87
C ILE A 863 -32.75 -12.07 18.76
N LEU A 864 -32.58 -11.54 17.53
CA LEU A 864 -32.31 -10.12 17.32
C LEU A 864 -33.47 -9.24 17.79
N LYS A 865 -34.72 -9.64 17.53
CA LYS A 865 -35.92 -8.97 18.09
C LYS A 865 -35.88 -8.93 19.61
N THR A 866 -35.50 -10.04 20.23
CA THR A 866 -35.42 -10.18 21.69
C THR A 866 -34.36 -9.24 22.27
N ILE A 867 -33.17 -9.18 21.66
CA ILE A 867 -32.09 -8.27 22.09
C ILE A 867 -32.57 -6.81 22.07
N VAL A 868 -33.24 -6.37 21.00
CA VAL A 868 -33.74 -4.99 20.90
C VAL A 868 -34.89 -4.73 21.87
N ALA A 869 -35.84 -5.67 22.01
CA ALA A 869 -36.98 -5.54 22.92
C ALA A 869 -36.54 -5.47 24.40
N GLU A 870 -35.54 -6.25 24.79
CA GLU A 870 -35.03 -6.29 26.18
C GLU A 870 -34.19 -5.06 26.56
N ASN A 871 -33.50 -4.45 25.59
CA ASN A 871 -32.45 -3.47 25.88
C ASN A 871 -32.69 -2.08 25.29
N GLY A 872 -33.52 -1.97 24.25
CA GLY A 872 -33.72 -0.75 23.45
C GLY A 872 -35.09 -0.09 23.59
N MET A 873 -35.99 -0.64 24.41
CA MET A 873 -37.36 -0.15 24.60
C MET A 873 -37.56 0.43 25.99
N HIS A 874 -38.41 1.46 26.11
CA HIS A 874 -38.62 2.19 27.35
C HIS A 874 -39.77 1.64 28.20
N SER A 875 -40.60 0.76 27.62
CA SER A 875 -41.69 0.08 28.34
C SER A 875 -41.91 -1.37 27.89
N CYS A 876 -42.55 -2.17 28.75
CA CYS A 876 -42.93 -3.55 28.42
C CYS A 876 -43.92 -3.63 27.24
N MET A 877 -44.75 -2.59 27.05
CA MET A 877 -45.67 -2.51 25.91
C MET A 877 -44.91 -2.31 24.60
N GLU A 878 -43.98 -1.35 24.56
CA GLU A 878 -43.11 -1.12 23.40
C GLU A 878 -42.30 -2.36 23.04
N ALA A 879 -41.75 -3.06 24.03
CA ALA A 879 -41.02 -4.32 23.84
C ALA A 879 -41.89 -5.40 23.18
N ARG A 880 -43.14 -5.56 23.63
CA ARG A 880 -44.08 -6.53 23.04
C ARG A 880 -44.50 -6.15 21.63
N LEU A 881 -44.80 -4.86 21.40
CA LEU A 881 -45.16 -4.34 20.08
C LEU A 881 -44.00 -4.53 19.09
N TYR A 882 -42.78 -4.16 19.46
CA TYR A 882 -41.61 -4.35 18.62
C TYR A 882 -41.38 -5.83 18.27
N ALA A 883 -41.47 -6.73 19.26
CA ALA A 883 -41.30 -8.16 19.03
C ALA A 883 -42.35 -8.73 18.05
N ALA A 884 -43.59 -8.21 18.10
CA ALA A 884 -44.70 -8.64 17.24
C ALA A 884 -44.62 -8.04 15.82
N GLU A 885 -44.27 -6.76 15.69
CA GLU A 885 -44.41 -6.00 14.45
C GLU A 885 -43.11 -5.85 13.66
N ALA A 886 -41.94 -6.07 14.27
CA ALA A 886 -40.66 -5.90 13.59
C ALA A 886 -40.56 -6.81 12.35
N THR A 887 -40.40 -6.19 11.17
CA THR A 887 -40.20 -6.90 9.91
C THR A 887 -38.80 -7.51 9.82
N ASP A 888 -38.60 -8.41 8.86
CA ASP A 888 -37.28 -8.97 8.55
C ASP A 888 -36.26 -7.87 8.17
N ALA A 889 -36.71 -6.80 7.51
CA ALA A 889 -35.83 -5.67 7.19
C ALA A 889 -35.45 -4.87 8.46
N ASN A 890 -36.38 -4.71 9.40
CA ASN A 890 -36.17 -3.96 10.63
C ASN A 890 -35.09 -4.60 11.51
N VAL A 891 -35.03 -5.94 11.58
CA VAL A 891 -34.08 -6.64 12.47
C VAL A 891 -32.64 -6.69 11.94
N ARG A 892 -32.47 -6.52 10.62
CA ARG A 892 -31.16 -6.65 9.96
C ARG A 892 -30.27 -5.44 10.17
N LEU A 893 -30.83 -4.26 10.39
CA LEU A 893 -30.10 -3.01 10.44
C LEU A 893 -30.42 -2.28 11.74
N HIS A 894 -29.43 -2.03 12.58
CA HIS A 894 -29.63 -1.25 13.80
C HIS A 894 -28.46 -0.35 14.12
N TRP A 895 -28.78 0.83 14.66
CA TRP A 895 -27.84 1.65 15.41
C TRP A 895 -28.13 1.48 16.90
N VAL A 896 -27.24 0.77 17.59
CA VAL A 896 -27.23 0.61 19.03
C VAL A 896 -26.54 1.84 19.62
N GLU A 897 -27.35 2.80 20.07
CA GLU A 897 -26.87 4.03 20.68
C GLU A 897 -26.41 3.76 22.12
N VAL A 898 -25.11 3.91 22.35
CA VAL A 898 -24.48 3.74 23.66
C VAL A 898 -23.70 5.00 24.00
N LYS A 899 -24.09 5.65 25.11
CA LYS A 899 -23.32 6.77 25.66
C LYS A 899 -22.12 6.22 26.42
N GLY A 900 -20.94 6.74 26.12
CA GLY A 900 -19.72 6.33 26.82
C GLY A 900 -18.59 7.35 26.65
N ASP A 901 -17.55 7.17 27.45
CA ASP A 901 -16.40 8.04 27.42
C ASP A 901 -15.41 7.55 26.38
N ARG A 902 -15.09 8.43 25.43
CA ARG A 902 -14.11 8.15 24.40
C ARG A 902 -12.70 8.29 24.98
N VAL A 903 -12.09 7.16 25.29
CA VAL A 903 -10.76 7.07 25.89
C VAL A 903 -9.69 6.81 24.83
N ARG A 904 -8.50 7.37 25.05
CA ARG A 904 -7.31 7.11 24.23
C ARG A 904 -6.47 6.01 24.87
N HIS A 905 -5.85 5.16 24.05
CA HIS A 905 -4.88 4.19 24.53
C HIS A 905 -3.72 4.92 25.24
N PRO A 906 -3.20 4.43 26.38
CA PRO A 906 -2.18 5.14 27.15
C PRO A 906 -0.86 5.44 26.44
N GLY A 907 -0.55 4.76 25.34
CA GLY A 907 0.62 5.11 24.53
C GLY A 907 0.51 4.84 23.03
N THR A 908 -0.74 4.77 22.53
CA THR A 908 -1.01 4.97 21.09
C THR A 908 -2.10 6.00 20.90
N ASN A 909 -2.19 6.61 19.72
CA ASN A 909 -3.30 7.51 19.38
C ASN A 909 -4.62 6.79 19.07
N SER A 910 -4.69 5.48 19.34
CA SER A 910 -5.89 4.69 19.11
C SER A 910 -6.96 4.97 20.16
N LEU A 911 -8.22 4.93 19.74
CA LEU A 911 -9.38 5.31 20.58
C LEU A 911 -10.25 4.09 20.90
N CYS A 912 -11.03 4.18 21.98
CA CYS A 912 -12.02 3.19 22.36
C CYS A 912 -13.15 3.86 23.15
N VAL A 913 -14.35 3.30 23.08
CA VAL A 913 -15.43 3.58 24.05
C VAL A 913 -15.73 2.25 24.75
N ARG A 914 -15.28 2.08 25.99
CA ARG A 914 -15.36 0.78 26.68
C ARG A 914 -16.80 0.33 26.91
N GLU A 915 -17.73 1.27 27.02
CA GLU A 915 -19.16 1.02 27.14
C GLU A 915 -19.71 0.26 25.93
N HIS A 916 -19.21 0.54 24.71
CA HIS A 916 -19.61 -0.20 23.50
C HIS A 916 -19.26 -1.69 23.63
N VAL A 917 -18.03 -1.98 24.07
CA VAL A 917 -17.52 -3.34 24.30
C VAL A 917 -18.36 -4.04 25.37
N ARG A 918 -18.64 -3.36 26.50
CA ARG A 918 -19.45 -3.91 27.60
C ARG A 918 -20.86 -4.28 27.13
N VAL A 919 -21.53 -3.40 26.40
CA VAL A 919 -22.88 -3.63 25.88
C VAL A 919 -22.91 -4.86 24.97
N PHE A 920 -21.91 -5.02 24.10
CA PHE A 920 -21.84 -6.22 23.26
C PHE A 920 -21.75 -7.52 24.10
N PHE A 921 -20.81 -7.61 25.05
CA PHE A 921 -20.62 -8.84 25.84
C PHE A 921 -21.75 -9.12 26.84
N LYS A 922 -22.43 -8.09 27.32
CA LYS A 922 -23.50 -8.22 28.32
C LYS A 922 -24.86 -8.46 27.68
N ASN A 923 -25.19 -7.73 26.60
CA ASN A 923 -26.54 -7.66 26.07
C ASN A 923 -26.71 -8.40 24.74
N ILE A 924 -25.67 -8.47 23.90
CA ILE A 924 -25.76 -9.02 22.54
C ILE A 924 -25.23 -10.46 22.49
N LEU A 925 -23.97 -10.68 22.88
CA LEU A 925 -23.28 -11.97 22.72
C LEU A 925 -23.99 -13.16 23.38
N PRO A 926 -24.54 -13.07 24.62
CA PRO A 926 -25.16 -14.23 25.27
C PRO A 926 -26.32 -14.82 24.46
N ARG A 927 -27.13 -13.94 23.85
CA ARG A 927 -28.28 -14.34 23.02
C ARG A 927 -27.84 -14.91 21.67
N LEU A 928 -26.75 -14.41 21.09
CA LEU A 928 -26.16 -15.00 19.89
C LEU A 928 -25.63 -16.41 20.16
N ILE A 929 -24.93 -16.63 21.28
CA ILE A 929 -24.44 -17.96 21.68
C ILE A 929 -25.61 -18.95 21.83
N GLU A 930 -26.69 -18.51 22.50
CA GLU A 930 -27.92 -19.30 22.63
C GLU A 930 -28.46 -19.74 21.25
N CYS A 931 -28.57 -18.79 20.31
CA CYS A 931 -29.03 -19.05 18.94
C CYS A 931 -28.16 -20.07 18.19
N PHE A 932 -26.85 -19.80 18.11
CA PHE A 932 -25.97 -20.57 17.25
C PHE A 932 -25.76 -21.99 17.79
N ARG A 933 -25.72 -22.17 19.12
CA ARG A 933 -25.69 -23.50 19.74
C ARG A 933 -26.95 -24.33 19.46
N GLN A 934 -28.13 -23.72 19.49
CA GLN A 934 -29.38 -24.41 19.16
C GLN A 934 -29.41 -24.92 17.71
N THR A 935 -28.64 -24.28 16.83
CA THR A 935 -28.53 -24.65 15.41
C THR A 935 -27.25 -25.43 15.04
N ASP A 936 -26.46 -25.87 16.03
CA ASP A 936 -25.16 -26.52 15.83
C ASP A 936 -24.20 -25.73 14.91
N LYS A 937 -24.23 -24.40 15.04
CA LYS A 937 -23.39 -23.46 14.29
C LYS A 937 -22.45 -22.74 15.24
N ARG A 938 -21.35 -22.23 14.69
CA ARG A 938 -20.32 -21.54 15.48
C ARG A 938 -20.42 -20.02 15.32
N VAL A 939 -20.31 -19.31 16.43
CA VAL A 939 -20.37 -17.84 16.46
C VAL A 939 -19.20 -17.23 15.69
N ASN A 940 -18.00 -17.79 15.81
CA ASN A 940 -16.80 -17.27 15.14
C ASN A 940 -16.86 -17.34 13.60
N GLU A 941 -17.68 -18.23 13.04
CA GLU A 941 -17.89 -18.37 11.60
C GLU A 941 -18.98 -17.43 11.05
N HIS A 942 -19.90 -17.01 11.92
CA HIS A 942 -21.08 -16.24 11.52
C HIS A 942 -21.08 -14.78 12.00
N VAL A 943 -20.37 -14.44 13.08
CA VAL A 943 -20.40 -13.11 13.71
C VAL A 943 -19.01 -12.49 13.68
N MET A 944 -18.91 -11.30 13.09
CA MET A 944 -17.69 -10.50 13.02
C MET A 944 -17.92 -9.13 13.68
N ILE A 945 -16.97 -8.72 14.52
CA ILE A 945 -16.87 -7.36 15.04
C ILE A 945 -15.81 -6.63 14.24
N ILE A 946 -16.20 -5.51 13.65
CA ILE A 946 -15.27 -4.61 12.97
C ILE A 946 -15.03 -3.42 13.88
N CYS A 947 -13.82 -3.33 14.39
CA CYS A 947 -13.37 -2.20 15.19
C CYS A 947 -12.71 -1.18 14.29
N ALA A 948 -13.11 0.07 14.45
CA ALA A 948 -12.48 1.14 13.72
C ALA A 948 -11.03 1.36 14.25
N TYR A 949 -10.85 1.29 15.57
CA TYR A 949 -9.56 1.53 16.21
C TYR A 949 -8.96 0.26 16.82
N SER A 950 -7.63 0.12 16.78
CA SER A 950 -6.92 -1.03 17.35
C SER A 950 -7.14 -1.17 18.86
N TYR A 951 -7.34 -0.07 19.58
CA TYR A 951 -7.61 -0.10 21.01
C TYR A 951 -8.97 -0.72 21.32
N ALA A 952 -10.01 -0.38 20.55
CA ALA A 952 -11.29 -1.07 20.64
C ALA A 952 -11.13 -2.57 20.33
N LEU A 953 -10.36 -2.94 19.30
CA LEU A 953 -10.06 -4.34 18.99
C LEU A 953 -9.43 -5.06 20.19
N HIS A 954 -8.43 -4.47 20.84
CA HIS A 954 -7.80 -5.05 22.01
C HIS A 954 -8.80 -5.25 23.16
N GLU A 955 -9.65 -4.27 23.45
CA GLU A 955 -10.66 -4.37 24.52
C GLU A 955 -11.71 -5.46 24.22
N TYR A 956 -12.09 -5.65 22.95
CA TYR A 956 -12.93 -6.78 22.55
C TYR A 956 -12.22 -8.12 22.74
N MET A 957 -10.95 -8.24 22.33
CA MET A 957 -10.16 -9.45 22.53
C MET A 957 -9.96 -9.77 24.02
N ASP A 958 -9.75 -8.77 24.86
CA ASP A 958 -9.65 -8.92 26.31
C ASP A 958 -11.00 -9.34 26.93
N GLY A 959 -12.11 -8.86 26.36
CA GLY A 959 -13.46 -9.36 26.69
C GLY A 959 -13.63 -10.85 26.38
N ILE A 960 -13.20 -11.30 25.20
CA ILE A 960 -13.20 -12.72 24.80
C ILE A 960 -12.39 -13.55 25.79
N ARG A 961 -11.14 -13.15 26.06
CA ARG A 961 -10.24 -13.89 26.96
C ARG A 961 -10.82 -14.01 28.37
N ARG A 962 -11.40 -12.94 28.92
CA ARG A 962 -12.06 -12.99 30.23
C ARG A 962 -13.22 -13.99 30.24
N LYS A 963 -14.06 -14.01 29.21
CA LYS A 963 -15.17 -14.98 29.12
C LYS A 963 -14.69 -16.43 29.11
N LEU A 964 -13.62 -16.71 28.37
CA LEU A 964 -13.05 -18.06 28.27
C LEU A 964 -12.33 -18.51 29.55
N ARG A 965 -11.60 -17.60 30.23
CA ARG A 965 -10.90 -17.92 31.48
C ARG A 965 -11.84 -18.11 32.67
N HIS A 966 -12.90 -17.30 32.76
CA HIS A 966 -13.80 -17.32 33.91
C HIS A 966 -14.93 -18.35 33.82
N SER A 967 -15.13 -18.97 32.64
CA SER A 967 -16.17 -19.98 32.46
C SER A 967 -15.72 -21.05 31.48
N HIS A 968 -15.54 -22.27 32.00
CA HIS A 968 -15.25 -23.47 31.21
C HIS A 968 -16.41 -23.88 30.28
N GLN A 969 -17.56 -23.20 30.36
CA GLN A 969 -18.72 -23.47 29.50
C GLN A 969 -18.61 -22.84 28.12
N TYR A 970 -17.68 -21.91 27.89
CA TYR A 970 -17.49 -21.25 26.60
C TYR A 970 -16.22 -21.72 25.91
N THR A 971 -16.29 -21.82 24.58
CA THR A 971 -15.19 -22.20 23.70
C THR A 971 -14.90 -21.08 22.70
N MET A 972 -13.80 -21.19 21.94
CA MET A 972 -13.52 -20.24 20.85
C MET A 972 -14.61 -20.22 19.78
N ALA A 973 -15.34 -21.33 19.59
CA ALA A 973 -16.47 -21.39 18.68
C ALA A 973 -17.66 -20.52 19.13
N ASP A 974 -17.74 -20.16 20.42
CA ASP A 974 -18.78 -19.29 20.98
C ASP A 974 -18.43 -17.79 20.91
N MET A 975 -17.23 -17.46 20.44
CA MET A 975 -16.71 -16.09 20.43
C MET A 975 -16.78 -15.52 19.01
N PRO A 976 -17.02 -14.22 18.82
CA PRO A 976 -17.02 -13.62 17.49
C PRO A 976 -15.60 -13.44 16.95
N GLN A 977 -15.46 -13.35 15.63
CA GLN A 977 -14.23 -12.86 15.02
C GLN A 977 -14.11 -11.34 15.26
N VAL A 978 -12.93 -10.82 15.57
CA VAL A 978 -12.72 -9.37 15.80
C VAL A 978 -11.58 -8.87 14.94
N LEU A 979 -11.86 -7.88 14.08
CA LEU A 979 -10.91 -7.34 13.09
C LEU A 979 -10.95 -5.81 13.06
N THR A 980 -9.89 -5.19 12.54
CA THR A 980 -9.97 -3.77 12.15
C THR A 980 -10.68 -3.63 10.80
N VAL A 981 -11.19 -2.43 10.48
CA VAL A 981 -11.78 -2.15 9.16
C VAL A 981 -10.82 -2.53 8.03
N ASP A 982 -9.56 -2.09 8.13
CA ASP A 982 -8.54 -2.34 7.11
C ASP A 982 -8.22 -3.84 6.92
N ALA A 983 -8.27 -4.63 7.99
CA ALA A 983 -8.03 -6.08 7.97
C ALA A 983 -9.25 -6.90 7.54
N SER A 984 -10.45 -6.33 7.69
CA SER A 984 -11.73 -6.97 7.29
C SER A 984 -11.99 -6.92 5.78
N GLN A 985 -11.30 -6.05 5.04
CA GLN A 985 -11.42 -5.99 3.58
C GLN A 985 -11.04 -7.33 2.95
N GLY A 986 -11.82 -7.76 1.96
CA GLY A 986 -11.79 -9.13 1.41
C GLY A 986 -12.62 -10.17 2.18
N GLN A 987 -12.84 -10.00 3.49
CA GLN A 987 -13.60 -10.95 4.32
C GLN A 987 -15.10 -10.66 4.33
N GLU A 988 -15.90 -11.56 4.91
CA GLU A 988 -17.36 -11.44 5.04
C GLU A 988 -17.87 -12.30 6.21
N ALA A 989 -18.97 -11.87 6.83
CA ALA A 989 -19.64 -12.62 7.91
C ALA A 989 -21.16 -12.51 7.78
N SER A 990 -21.87 -13.44 8.40
CA SER A 990 -23.34 -13.41 8.36
C SER A 990 -23.91 -12.20 9.08
N MET A 991 -23.43 -11.96 10.30
CA MET A 991 -23.70 -10.77 11.09
C MET A 991 -22.41 -9.99 11.30
N VAL A 992 -22.45 -8.69 11.05
CA VAL A 992 -21.36 -7.77 11.34
C VAL A 992 -21.82 -6.74 12.35
N VAL A 993 -21.02 -6.56 13.40
CA VAL A 993 -21.18 -5.48 14.37
C VAL A 993 -20.02 -4.51 14.19
N PHE A 994 -20.32 -3.28 13.77
CA PHE A 994 -19.32 -2.24 13.62
C PHE A 994 -19.24 -1.35 14.86
N ASP A 995 -18.06 -1.25 15.46
CA ASP A 995 -17.75 -0.28 16.52
C ASP A 995 -16.85 0.82 15.96
N GLY A 996 -17.45 1.98 15.71
CA GLY A 996 -16.76 3.19 15.27
C GLY A 996 -15.96 3.90 16.37
N SER A 997 -16.18 3.54 17.64
CA SER A 997 -15.72 4.25 18.84
C SER A 997 -15.91 5.76 18.74
N CYS A 998 -17.01 6.18 18.11
CA CYS A 998 -17.38 7.57 17.87
C CYS A 998 -18.62 7.91 18.69
N GLN A 999 -18.61 9.10 19.29
CA GLN A 999 -19.71 9.61 20.09
C GLN A 999 -20.44 10.79 19.40
N HIS A 1000 -19.71 11.58 18.61
CA HIS A 1000 -20.17 12.82 17.97
C HIS A 1000 -19.66 12.94 16.53
N SER A 1001 -20.38 13.66 15.67
CA SER A 1001 -20.06 13.77 14.24
C SER A 1001 -18.88 14.70 13.93
N ASP A 1002 -18.56 15.63 14.82
CA ASP A 1002 -17.46 16.59 14.67
C ASP A 1002 -16.08 16.01 15.04
N ASN A 1003 -16.05 14.85 15.71
CA ASN A 1003 -14.82 14.19 16.11
C ASN A 1003 -14.82 12.70 15.74
N MET A 1004 -14.99 12.39 14.44
CA MET A 1004 -14.99 11.01 13.96
C MET A 1004 -13.58 10.44 13.70
N GLY A 1005 -12.58 11.31 13.53
CA GLY A 1005 -11.21 10.90 13.21
C GLY A 1005 -11.16 10.07 11.92
N PHE A 1006 -10.45 8.94 11.95
CA PHE A 1006 -10.20 8.10 10.78
C PHE A 1006 -11.46 7.42 10.20
N VAL A 1007 -12.59 7.43 10.93
CA VAL A 1007 -13.90 6.89 10.52
C VAL A 1007 -14.62 7.82 9.54
N ASN A 1008 -14.15 9.06 9.39
CA ASN A 1008 -14.66 10.02 8.42
C ASN A 1008 -14.30 9.66 6.95
N ASP A 1009 -13.59 8.54 6.74
CA ASP A 1009 -13.25 8.05 5.41
C ASP A 1009 -14.40 7.24 4.81
N ASP A 1010 -14.93 7.69 3.67
CA ASP A 1010 -16.03 7.03 2.96
C ASP A 1010 -15.66 5.60 2.52
N GLY A 1011 -14.39 5.35 2.14
CA GLY A 1011 -13.90 4.02 1.76
C GLY A 1011 -13.98 3.02 2.91
N ARG A 1012 -13.60 3.43 4.12
CA ARG A 1012 -13.73 2.62 5.35
C ARG A 1012 -15.17 2.36 5.73
N CYS A 1013 -16.04 3.35 5.60
CA CYS A 1013 -17.47 3.17 5.83
C CYS A 1013 -18.04 2.14 4.84
N ASN A 1014 -17.70 2.26 3.56
CA ASN A 1014 -18.10 1.30 2.53
C ASN A 1014 -17.58 -0.12 2.85
N VAL A 1015 -16.30 -0.27 3.23
CA VAL A 1015 -15.77 -1.58 3.64
C VAL A 1015 -16.56 -2.16 4.80
N ALA A 1016 -16.75 -1.40 5.88
CA ALA A 1016 -17.42 -1.87 7.10
C ALA A 1016 -18.85 -2.37 6.83
N VAL A 1017 -19.65 -1.59 6.10
CA VAL A 1017 -21.04 -1.94 5.78
C VAL A 1017 -21.09 -3.18 4.88
N THR A 1018 -20.19 -3.28 3.90
CA THR A 1018 -20.23 -4.34 2.87
C THR A 1018 -19.60 -5.67 3.29
N ARG A 1019 -19.23 -5.84 4.57
CA ARG A 1019 -18.78 -7.14 5.11
C ARG A 1019 -19.95 -8.04 5.52
N ALA A 1020 -21.11 -7.46 5.83
CA ALA A 1020 -22.29 -8.20 6.27
C ALA A 1020 -22.95 -8.94 5.11
N LYS A 1021 -23.41 -10.18 5.34
CA LYS A 1021 -24.31 -10.89 4.43
C LYS A 1021 -25.76 -10.63 4.79
N GLU A 1022 -26.10 -10.87 6.06
CA GLU A 1022 -27.49 -10.92 6.51
C GLU A 1022 -27.86 -9.79 7.46
N VAL A 1023 -26.96 -9.40 8.38
CA VAL A 1023 -27.23 -8.44 9.46
C VAL A 1023 -26.05 -7.49 9.64
N PHE A 1024 -26.32 -6.18 9.68
CA PHE A 1024 -25.33 -5.14 9.94
C PHE A 1024 -25.79 -4.21 11.06
N TRP A 1025 -25.14 -4.30 12.22
CA TRP A 1025 -25.42 -3.46 13.38
C TRP A 1025 -24.23 -2.53 13.66
N VAL A 1026 -24.52 -1.34 14.15
CA VAL A 1026 -23.50 -0.36 14.57
C VAL A 1026 -23.67 -0.11 16.06
N ILE A 1027 -22.57 -0.15 16.82
CA ILE A 1027 -22.52 0.35 18.20
C ILE A 1027 -21.80 1.70 18.17
N GLY A 1028 -22.48 2.76 18.57
CA GLY A 1028 -21.96 4.13 18.48
C GLY A 1028 -22.74 5.11 19.35
N GLY A 1029 -22.25 6.34 19.50
CA GLY A 1029 -22.95 7.37 20.27
C GLY A 1029 -24.06 8.09 19.48
N SER A 1030 -24.45 9.26 19.98
CA SER A 1030 -25.56 10.04 19.42
C SER A 1030 -25.23 10.66 18.05
N MET A 1031 -23.95 10.82 17.70
CA MET A 1031 -23.49 11.46 16.47
C MET A 1031 -24.04 12.88 16.26
N ASP A 1032 -24.50 13.52 17.33
CA ASP A 1032 -24.86 14.94 17.32
C ASP A 1032 -23.59 15.79 17.21
N VAL A 1033 -23.75 17.00 16.70
CA VAL A 1033 -22.68 18.01 16.64
C VAL A 1033 -22.51 18.62 18.04
N LYS A 1034 -21.31 18.56 18.62
CA LYS A 1034 -21.01 19.22 19.90
C LYS A 1034 -20.67 20.70 19.71
N GLN A 1035 -20.04 21.07 18.59
CA GLN A 1035 -19.69 22.44 18.24
C GLN A 1035 -20.17 22.82 16.84
N VAL A 1036 -21.00 23.86 16.72
CA VAL A 1036 -21.45 24.41 15.44
C VAL A 1036 -20.26 25.03 14.72
N SER A 1037 -19.58 24.28 13.84
CA SER A 1037 -18.57 24.84 12.95
C SER A 1037 -19.23 25.30 11.65
N ASN A 1038 -18.88 26.51 11.19
CA ASN A 1038 -19.22 27.04 9.86
C ASN A 1038 -18.44 26.29 8.77
N SER A 1039 -18.68 24.99 8.60
CA SER A 1039 -18.05 24.22 7.54
C SER A 1039 -19.08 23.82 6.49
N HIS A 1040 -18.86 24.27 5.25
CA HIS A 1040 -19.56 23.81 4.04
C HIS A 1040 -19.22 22.36 3.66
N LEU A 1041 -18.81 21.52 4.62
CA LEU A 1041 -18.33 20.16 4.38
C LEU A 1041 -19.49 19.18 4.27
N LYS A 1042 -19.45 18.34 3.23
CA LYS A 1042 -20.40 17.24 3.03
C LYS A 1042 -20.37 16.31 4.26
N PRO A 1043 -21.52 15.94 4.84
CA PRO A 1043 -21.55 15.05 6.00
C PRO A 1043 -20.99 13.68 5.64
N ALA A 1044 -20.24 13.07 6.57
CA ALA A 1044 -19.62 11.76 6.40
C ALA A 1044 -20.66 10.66 6.13
N ALA A 1045 -20.27 9.63 5.37
CA ALA A 1045 -21.16 8.51 5.05
C ALA A 1045 -21.78 7.85 6.30
N LEU A 1046 -21.01 7.62 7.36
CA LEU A 1046 -21.54 7.00 8.59
C LEU A 1046 -22.63 7.84 9.28
N VAL A 1047 -22.52 9.18 9.23
CA VAL A 1047 -23.54 10.09 9.78
C VAL A 1047 -24.83 10.01 8.95
N LYS A 1048 -24.70 9.96 7.62
CA LYS A 1048 -25.86 9.76 6.73
C LYS A 1048 -26.53 8.41 6.98
N TYR A 1049 -25.74 7.36 7.17
CA TYR A 1049 -26.23 6.03 7.50
C TYR A 1049 -27.05 6.06 8.80
N LYS A 1050 -26.55 6.70 9.87
CA LYS A 1050 -27.32 6.86 11.11
C LYS A 1050 -28.63 7.60 10.89
N ARG A 1051 -28.62 8.72 10.13
CA ARG A 1051 -29.83 9.50 9.85
C ARG A 1051 -30.88 8.69 9.10
N GLU A 1052 -30.46 7.86 8.16
CA GLU A 1052 -31.35 6.94 7.45
C GLU A 1052 -31.98 5.91 8.40
N LEU A 1053 -31.17 5.27 9.24
CA LEU A 1053 -31.69 4.34 10.25
C LEU A 1053 -32.64 5.02 11.23
N ALA A 1054 -32.36 6.26 11.64
CA ALA A 1054 -33.25 7.04 12.50
C ALA A 1054 -34.59 7.32 11.82
N GLY A 1055 -34.60 7.70 10.53
CA GLY A 1055 -35.81 7.88 9.74
C GLY A 1055 -36.63 6.61 9.55
N MET A 1056 -36.00 5.44 9.70
CA MET A 1056 -36.65 4.12 9.65
C MET A 1056 -37.00 3.57 11.05
N GLY A 1057 -36.75 4.33 12.13
CA GLY A 1057 -37.02 3.88 13.51
C GLY A 1057 -36.08 2.78 14.03
N MET A 1058 -34.89 2.64 13.44
CA MET A 1058 -33.92 1.57 13.73
C MET A 1058 -32.74 2.00 14.64
N CYS A 1059 -32.89 3.14 15.33
CA CYS A 1059 -31.94 3.63 16.33
C CYS A 1059 -32.48 3.36 17.74
N HIS A 1060 -31.73 2.61 18.55
CA HIS A 1060 -32.16 2.21 19.88
C HIS A 1060 -31.12 2.55 20.93
N ARG A 1061 -31.52 3.23 22.01
CA ARG A 1061 -30.63 3.54 23.11
C ARG A 1061 -30.57 2.36 24.09
N PHE A 1062 -29.39 1.78 24.24
CA PHE A 1062 -29.18 0.70 25.22
C PHE A 1062 -28.69 1.30 26.54
N ALA A 1063 -29.22 0.77 27.65
CA ALA A 1063 -28.93 1.24 29.01
C ALA A 1063 -27.68 0.61 29.63
#